data_AF-A0A9E5FC12-F1
#
_entry.id   AF-A0A9E5FC12-F1
#
_cell.length_a   1.000
_cell.length_b   1.000
_cell.length_c   1.000
_cell.angle_alpha   90.00
_cell.angle_beta   90.00
_cell.angle_gamma   90.00
#
_symmetry.space_group_name_H-M   'P 1'
#
loop_
_entity.id
_entity.type
_entity.pdbx_description
1 polymer ?
#
loop_
_entity_poly.entity_id
_entity_poly.type
_entity_poly.pdbx_seq_one_letter_code
_entity_poly.pdbx_strand_id
1 'polypeptide(L)'
;MTSPSSSSDTPPADPCLMLLFGASGDLTKRLLTPALLNLVCDGLLPDEFAIIGMAMDDMDDASFRAKLENEIRTYSTRTHFEPERWEWLKQRIHYMPGNFGKKEDFTALLARCNELDVKFQLKGNILVYLAISPTLINLVTSQLDDAGFKERQGWLRIIVEKPFGTDLESARVLSQQLLTRWREKQIYRIDHYLGKETVQNLISFRFANGIFEPLWNKNHIDHIQFSVLETVGAEGRGGYYDKSGVVRDMIQNHMFQMLAYLCMEPPASFDPDAVRNEKGKLVQALRVVRFDEVPEYGVHAQYAPGKKADGSNAIAYRSEPQVDPQSRTETYAAMKLHIDNWRWEGVPIYLRSGKALWKRGTEIVVQFKKAPQVIFRNTPSARLIDNNQLIFHIQPDQAVEFRVQAKKPGPNLVLQKVDMRFDYSEAFEAGRATGYEVLLYSAMLGDTTLFSRSDFVEASWQVVQPFLDYWKAAPASEMPTYPAGSWGPSEAYDMLERDGRRWHEVVNREVLSRVPDFADAPSTFLHSLALMLEPNAVGPGDTIIHKGDMGTEMFYICRGEVEILDGKNQPVARLGEGSSFGEVGLLLDMPRTATVRAIGNCDLFILRRESFRRALKDYPELHAILLERANKRAGLS
;
A
#
# COMPACT_ATOMS: atom_id res chain seq x y z
N MET A 1 12.54 0.46 -36.59
CA MET A 1 12.96 -0.67 -35.72
C MET A 1 14.47 -0.59 -35.57
N THR A 2 14.92 0.24 -34.65
CA THR A 2 16.29 0.27 -34.14
C THR A 2 16.24 -0.44 -32.80
N SER A 3 16.98 -1.53 -32.69
CA SER A 3 17.22 -2.26 -31.45
C SER A 3 17.75 -1.29 -30.38
N PRO A 4 17.21 -1.26 -29.16
CA PRO A 4 17.88 -0.61 -28.04
C PRO A 4 19.12 -1.45 -27.69
N SER A 5 20.28 -0.82 -27.68
CA SER A 5 21.54 -1.40 -27.23
C SER A 5 21.44 -1.82 -25.76
N SER A 6 21.81 -3.07 -25.48
CA SER A 6 21.98 -3.61 -24.14
C SER A 6 23.31 -3.17 -23.52
N SER A 7 23.29 -2.20 -22.61
CA SER A 7 24.13 -2.00 -21.41
C SER A 7 23.95 -0.55 -20.92
N SER A 8 23.77 -0.39 -19.61
CA SER A 8 23.33 0.81 -18.92
C SER A 8 24.30 2.00 -19.04
N ASP A 9 23.80 3.14 -19.54
CA ASP A 9 24.43 4.48 -19.38
C ASP A 9 24.50 4.96 -17.91
N THR A 10 24.01 4.16 -16.97
CA THR A 10 23.99 4.48 -15.55
C THR A 10 25.35 4.19 -14.91
N PRO A 11 26.07 5.20 -14.38
CA PRO A 11 27.37 4.98 -13.75
C PRO A 11 27.22 4.23 -12.41
N PRO A 12 28.27 3.52 -11.97
CA PRO A 12 28.31 2.99 -10.61
C PRO A 12 28.25 4.12 -9.58
N ALA A 13 27.83 3.80 -8.36
CA ALA A 13 27.78 4.77 -7.28
C ALA A 13 29.19 5.22 -6.83
N ASP A 14 29.25 6.24 -5.98
CA ASP A 14 30.52 6.73 -5.44
C ASP A 14 31.25 5.65 -4.60
N PRO A 15 32.59 5.52 -4.73
CA PRO A 15 33.42 4.74 -3.80
C PRO A 15 33.10 5.04 -2.36
N CYS A 16 32.92 4.03 -1.52
CA CYS A 16 32.66 4.23 -0.09
C CYS A 16 32.86 2.99 0.79
N LEU A 17 33.05 3.24 2.08
CA LEU A 17 32.94 2.26 3.15
C LEU A 17 31.53 2.27 3.72
N MET A 18 30.83 1.14 3.71
CA MET A 18 29.54 1.01 4.40
C MET A 18 29.74 0.50 5.83
N LEU A 19 29.32 1.28 6.83
CA LEU A 19 29.28 0.87 8.24
C LEU A 19 27.87 0.40 8.59
N LEU A 20 27.72 -0.89 8.82
CA LEU A 20 26.43 -1.50 9.12
C LEU A 20 26.31 -1.80 10.62
N PHE A 21 25.61 -0.93 11.34
CA PHE A 21 25.28 -1.16 12.74
C PHE A 21 24.08 -2.09 12.85
N GLY A 22 24.16 -3.11 13.72
CA GLY A 22 23.13 -4.15 13.81
C GLY A 22 23.28 -5.23 12.72
N ALA A 23 24.53 -5.47 12.27
CA ALA A 23 24.84 -6.36 11.16
C ALA A 23 24.35 -7.81 11.33
N SER A 24 24.17 -8.28 12.56
CA SER A 24 23.66 -9.63 12.85
C SER A 24 22.12 -9.76 12.81
N GLY A 25 21.41 -8.65 12.61
CA GLY A 25 19.95 -8.56 12.63
C GLY A 25 19.24 -9.07 11.37
N ASP A 26 17.92 -9.21 11.47
CA ASP A 26 17.07 -9.80 10.42
C ASP A 26 16.99 -8.92 9.16
N LEU A 27 17.01 -7.59 9.31
CA LEU A 27 16.99 -6.65 8.18
C LEU A 27 18.20 -6.85 7.26
N THR A 28 19.39 -7.03 7.84
CA THR A 28 20.64 -7.22 7.11
C THR A 28 20.55 -8.40 6.17
N LYS A 29 20.22 -9.57 6.71
CA LYS A 29 20.21 -10.82 5.93
C LYS A 29 19.06 -10.91 4.92
N ARG A 30 17.90 -10.34 5.24
CA ARG A 30 16.70 -10.45 4.39
C ARG A 30 16.63 -9.40 3.30
N LEU A 31 17.16 -8.20 3.53
CA LEU A 31 16.97 -7.06 2.64
C LEU A 31 18.29 -6.43 2.20
N LEU A 32 19.20 -6.08 3.13
CA LEU A 32 20.41 -5.33 2.77
C LEU A 32 21.43 -6.16 1.99
N THR A 33 21.73 -7.37 2.44
CA THR A 33 22.69 -8.24 1.73
C THR A 33 22.18 -8.63 0.34
N PRO A 34 20.90 -9.04 0.15
CA PRO A 34 20.34 -9.22 -1.19
C PRO A 34 20.37 -7.95 -2.05
N ALA A 35 20.03 -6.78 -1.49
CA ALA A 35 20.05 -5.51 -2.22
C ALA A 35 21.48 -5.14 -2.70
N LEU A 36 22.49 -5.34 -1.85
CA LEU A 36 23.89 -5.12 -2.21
C LEU A 36 24.35 -6.11 -3.29
N LEU A 37 23.96 -7.39 -3.22
CA LEU A 37 24.26 -8.36 -4.26
C LEU A 37 23.61 -7.97 -5.59
N ASN A 38 22.37 -7.49 -5.58
CA ASN A 38 21.70 -6.98 -6.78
C ASN A 38 22.48 -5.82 -7.40
N LEU A 39 22.95 -4.85 -6.60
CA LEU A 39 23.77 -3.74 -7.09
C LEU A 39 25.09 -4.20 -7.71
N VAL A 40 25.72 -5.26 -7.17
CA VAL A 40 26.94 -5.86 -7.74
C VAL A 40 26.64 -6.54 -9.08
N CYS A 41 25.59 -7.35 -9.14
CA CYS A 41 25.16 -8.04 -10.36
C CYS A 41 24.82 -7.04 -11.48
N ASP A 42 24.19 -5.92 -11.13
CA ASP A 42 23.78 -4.88 -12.07
C ASP A 42 24.91 -3.90 -12.41
N GLY A 43 26.11 -4.06 -11.83
CA GLY A 43 27.27 -3.18 -12.08
C GLY A 43 27.11 -1.76 -11.53
N LEU A 44 26.18 -1.56 -10.57
CA LEU A 44 25.86 -0.26 -9.98
C LEU A 44 26.65 0.01 -8.68
N LEU A 45 27.26 -1.01 -8.09
CA LEU A 45 28.17 -0.85 -6.95
C LEU A 45 29.61 -0.62 -7.46
N PRO A 46 30.36 0.36 -6.92
CA PRO A 46 31.73 0.61 -7.35
C PRO A 46 32.70 -0.51 -6.94
N ASP A 47 33.82 -0.61 -7.65
CA ASP A 47 34.85 -1.58 -7.33
C ASP A 47 35.57 -1.26 -6.00
N GLU A 48 35.70 0.03 -5.71
CA GLU A 48 36.22 0.64 -4.49
C GLU A 48 35.15 0.70 -3.40
N PHE A 49 34.75 -0.49 -2.93
CA PHE A 49 33.71 -0.66 -1.92
C PHE A 49 34.11 -1.67 -0.85
N ALA A 50 33.73 -1.42 0.40
CA ALA A 50 33.86 -2.37 1.50
C ALA A 50 32.74 -2.18 2.54
N ILE A 51 32.50 -3.21 3.36
CA ILE A 51 31.51 -3.19 4.44
C ILE A 51 32.19 -3.53 5.76
N ILE A 52 31.90 -2.80 6.83
CA ILE A 52 32.14 -3.25 8.21
C ILE A 52 30.80 -3.42 8.90
N GLY A 53 30.45 -4.65 9.24
CA GLY A 53 29.35 -4.95 10.14
C GLY A 53 29.77 -4.79 11.60
N MET A 54 28.97 -4.14 12.43
CA MET A 54 29.19 -4.03 13.87
C MET A 54 27.94 -4.48 14.64
N ALA A 55 28.12 -5.43 15.54
CA ALA A 55 27.10 -5.88 16.49
C ALA A 55 27.76 -6.44 17.77
N MET A 56 26.93 -6.82 18.75
CA MET A 56 27.43 -7.34 20.03
C MET A 56 27.91 -8.79 19.96
N ASP A 57 27.51 -9.54 18.93
CA ASP A 57 27.91 -10.93 18.75
C ASP A 57 29.42 -11.06 18.56
N ASP A 58 30.05 -11.97 19.31
CA ASP A 58 31.48 -12.25 19.23
C ASP A 58 31.77 -13.12 18.01
N MET A 59 32.04 -12.47 16.88
CA MET A 59 32.36 -13.11 15.59
C MET A 59 33.58 -12.42 14.97
N ASP A 60 34.30 -13.15 14.13
CA ASP A 60 35.33 -12.62 13.24
C ASP A 60 34.81 -12.45 11.80
N ASP A 61 35.65 -11.89 10.92
CA ASP A 61 35.35 -11.72 9.50
C ASP A 61 34.91 -13.03 8.84
N ALA A 62 35.58 -14.15 9.16
CA ALA A 62 35.31 -15.45 8.53
C ALA A 62 33.95 -16.02 8.95
N SER A 63 33.65 -15.97 10.24
CA SER A 63 32.38 -16.46 10.81
C SER A 63 31.21 -15.63 10.31
N PHE A 64 31.37 -14.31 10.22
CA PHE A 64 30.32 -13.43 9.72
C PHE A 64 30.04 -13.67 8.22
N ARG A 65 31.08 -13.83 7.39
CA ARG A 65 30.92 -14.18 5.96
C ARG A 65 30.25 -15.54 5.78
N ALA A 66 30.60 -16.54 6.60
CA ALA A 66 29.98 -17.86 6.55
C ALA A 66 28.49 -17.81 6.92
N LYS A 67 28.12 -16.98 7.91
CA LYS A 67 26.73 -16.75 8.27
C LYS A 67 25.93 -16.17 7.09
N LEU A 68 26.46 -15.13 6.43
CA LEU A 68 25.78 -14.52 5.28
C LEU A 68 25.71 -15.44 4.06
N GLU A 69 26.73 -16.26 3.79
CA GLU A 69 26.71 -17.28 2.71
C GLU A 69 25.53 -18.25 2.88
N ASN A 70 25.29 -18.70 4.11
CA ASN A 70 24.21 -19.65 4.38
C ASN A 70 22.83 -19.01 4.19
N GLU A 71 22.71 -17.70 4.45
CA GLU A 71 21.43 -16.98 4.41
C GLU A 71 21.12 -16.39 3.02
N ILE A 72 22.14 -15.97 2.24
CA ILE A 72 21.93 -15.28 0.96
C ILE A 72 21.23 -16.16 -0.07
N ARG A 73 21.45 -17.48 -0.04
CA ARG A 73 20.79 -18.44 -0.94
C ARG A 73 19.27 -18.51 -0.71
N THR A 74 18.82 -18.24 0.52
CA THR A 74 17.39 -18.24 0.88
C THR A 74 16.71 -16.94 0.52
N TYR A 75 17.40 -15.80 0.65
CA TYR A 75 16.82 -14.47 0.49
C TYR A 75 17.19 -13.78 -0.84
N SER A 76 18.00 -14.42 -1.69
CA SER A 76 18.30 -13.92 -3.03
C SER A 76 17.01 -13.72 -3.82
N THR A 77 16.81 -12.51 -4.34
CA THR A 77 15.63 -12.14 -5.11
C THR A 77 15.79 -12.34 -6.61
N ARG A 78 17.00 -12.65 -7.08
CA ARG A 78 17.27 -12.93 -8.50
C ARG A 78 16.87 -14.34 -8.85
N THR A 79 16.38 -14.53 -10.07
CA THR A 79 16.04 -15.85 -10.64
C THR A 79 17.28 -16.73 -10.81
N HIS A 80 18.43 -16.13 -11.13
CA HIS A 80 19.72 -16.82 -11.22
C HIS A 80 20.69 -16.23 -10.19
N PHE A 81 21.25 -17.12 -9.35
CA PHE A 81 22.28 -16.75 -8.39
C PHE A 81 23.65 -16.76 -9.09
N GLU A 82 24.40 -15.65 -9.00
CA GLU A 82 25.71 -15.49 -9.63
C GLU A 82 26.83 -15.68 -8.59
N PRO A 83 27.47 -16.86 -8.50
CA PRO A 83 28.41 -17.17 -7.41
C PRO A 83 29.66 -16.28 -7.43
N GLU A 84 30.14 -15.91 -8.61
CA GLU A 84 31.33 -15.06 -8.77
C GLU A 84 31.10 -13.65 -8.21
N ARG A 85 29.92 -13.07 -8.47
CA ARG A 85 29.51 -11.76 -7.93
C ARG A 85 29.38 -11.80 -6.42
N TRP A 86 28.83 -12.89 -5.88
CA TRP A 86 28.74 -13.09 -4.44
C TRP A 86 30.12 -13.25 -3.79
N GLU A 87 31.01 -14.06 -4.34
CA GLU A 87 32.37 -14.22 -3.81
C GLU A 87 33.16 -12.91 -3.83
N TRP A 88 32.98 -12.09 -4.88
CA TRP A 88 33.54 -10.74 -4.94
C TRP A 88 33.05 -9.85 -3.79
N LEU A 89 31.75 -9.87 -3.48
CA LEU A 89 31.16 -9.08 -2.40
C LEU A 89 31.60 -9.59 -1.03
N LYS A 90 31.62 -10.91 -0.86
CA LYS A 90 32.03 -11.60 0.37
C LYS A 90 33.44 -11.23 0.81
N GLN A 91 34.39 -11.08 -0.12
CA GLN A 91 35.76 -10.66 0.19
C GLN A 91 35.87 -9.22 0.71
N ARG A 92 34.84 -8.38 0.47
CA ARG A 92 34.74 -6.98 0.90
C ARG A 92 33.92 -6.79 2.17
N ILE A 93 33.32 -7.85 2.69
CA ILE A 93 32.58 -7.84 3.95
C ILE A 93 33.52 -8.09 5.11
N HIS A 94 33.55 -7.20 6.08
CA HIS A 94 34.29 -7.30 7.33
C HIS A 94 33.33 -7.18 8.52
N TYR A 95 33.78 -7.62 9.68
CA TYR A 95 33.01 -7.58 10.92
C TYR A 95 33.88 -7.12 12.09
N MET A 96 33.28 -6.36 13.00
CA MET A 96 33.90 -5.95 14.25
C MET A 96 32.90 -6.10 15.39
N PRO A 97 33.14 -6.98 16.38
CA PRO A 97 32.31 -7.02 17.58
C PRO A 97 32.50 -5.72 18.36
N GLY A 98 31.41 -5.19 18.92
CA GLY A 98 31.52 -4.01 19.76
C GLY A 98 30.23 -3.59 20.45
N ASN A 99 30.40 -2.82 21.52
CA ASN A 99 29.35 -2.29 22.36
C ASN A 99 29.15 -0.81 22.05
N PHE A 100 27.93 -0.43 21.65
CA PHE A 100 27.60 0.95 21.27
C PHE A 100 27.78 1.97 22.41
N GLY A 101 27.84 1.54 23.67
CA GLY A 101 28.10 2.39 24.83
C GLY A 101 29.57 2.67 25.13
N LYS A 102 30.52 1.91 24.54
CA LYS A 102 31.95 2.05 24.82
C LYS A 102 32.62 2.96 23.79
N LYS A 103 33.31 4.00 24.25
CA LYS A 103 34.01 4.94 23.36
C LYS A 103 35.19 4.29 22.64
N GLU A 104 35.87 3.39 23.35
CA GLU A 104 37.04 2.66 22.87
C GLU A 104 36.71 1.84 21.61
N ASP A 105 35.52 1.26 21.55
CA ASP A 105 35.06 0.45 20.41
C ASP A 105 34.88 1.33 19.16
N PHE A 106 34.44 2.58 19.29
CA PHE A 106 34.33 3.51 18.15
C PHE A 106 35.68 4.07 17.71
N THR A 107 36.62 4.28 18.63
CA THR A 107 38.01 4.64 18.29
C THR A 107 38.67 3.49 17.51
N ALA A 108 38.48 2.25 17.94
CA ALA A 108 38.96 1.07 17.23
C ALA A 108 38.24 0.89 15.87
N LEU A 109 36.94 1.18 15.79
CA LEU A 109 36.20 1.18 14.53
C LEU A 109 36.78 2.20 13.55
N LEU A 110 37.07 3.42 14.00
CA LEU A 110 37.68 4.45 13.14
C LEU A 110 39.05 4.00 12.61
N ALA A 111 39.88 3.39 13.46
CA ALA A 111 41.16 2.83 13.04
C ALA A 111 40.99 1.75 11.96
N ARG A 112 40.02 0.85 12.14
CA ARG A 112 39.68 -0.19 11.14
C ARG A 112 39.14 0.42 9.83
N CYS A 113 38.35 1.49 9.91
CA CYS A 113 37.87 2.21 8.73
C CYS A 113 39.04 2.76 7.91
N ASN A 114 40.03 3.38 8.55
CA ASN A 114 41.20 3.94 7.88
C ASN A 114 42.08 2.86 7.23
N GLU A 115 42.20 1.68 7.85
CA GLU A 115 42.90 0.53 7.26
C GLU A 115 42.23 0.08 5.96
N LEU A 116 40.91 -0.10 5.97
CA LEU A 116 40.16 -0.56 4.80
C LEU A 116 40.05 0.51 3.72
N ASP A 117 39.99 1.79 4.09
CA ASP A 117 40.00 2.93 3.18
C ASP A 117 41.24 2.93 2.28
N VAL A 118 42.42 2.66 2.86
CA VAL A 118 43.67 2.51 2.10
C VAL A 118 43.66 1.24 1.27
N LYS A 119 43.24 0.11 1.85
CA LYS A 119 43.24 -1.20 1.18
C LYS A 119 42.37 -1.22 -0.08
N PHE A 120 41.18 -0.62 -0.02
CA PHE A 120 40.19 -0.65 -1.09
C PHE A 120 40.03 0.68 -1.83
N GLN A 121 40.84 1.69 -1.50
CA GLN A 121 40.86 3.01 -2.16
C GLN A 121 39.49 3.72 -2.10
N LEU A 122 38.85 3.71 -0.92
CA LEU A 122 37.45 4.14 -0.72
C LEU A 122 37.25 5.67 -0.71
N LYS A 123 38.32 6.43 -0.97
CA LYS A 123 38.34 7.91 -1.06
C LYS A 123 37.83 8.62 0.21
N GLY A 124 37.86 7.95 1.37
CA GLY A 124 37.43 8.48 2.66
C GLY A 124 35.91 8.48 2.89
N ASN A 125 35.10 8.20 1.87
CA ASN A 125 33.64 8.26 1.95
C ASN A 125 33.07 7.17 2.87
N ILE A 126 32.08 7.52 3.69
CA ILE A 126 31.39 6.58 4.59
C ILE A 126 29.88 6.68 4.42
N LEU A 127 29.27 5.51 4.20
CA LEU A 127 27.84 5.31 4.34
C LEU A 127 27.53 4.56 5.64
N VAL A 128 26.99 5.26 6.64
CA VAL A 128 26.54 4.65 7.89
C VAL A 128 25.11 4.15 7.71
N TYR A 129 24.86 2.88 7.98
CA TYR A 129 23.51 2.29 8.01
C TYR A 129 23.15 1.86 9.43
N LEU A 130 22.09 2.46 9.98
CA LEU A 130 21.62 2.19 11.33
C LEU A 130 20.50 1.15 11.33
N ALA A 131 20.84 -0.14 11.18
CA ALA A 131 19.90 -1.27 11.30
C ALA A 131 19.70 -1.68 12.78
N ILE A 132 19.41 -0.70 13.63
CA ILE A 132 19.34 -0.83 15.10
C ILE A 132 18.03 -0.26 15.64
N SER A 133 17.73 -0.56 16.92
CA SER A 133 16.58 0.03 17.62
C SER A 133 16.63 1.57 17.59
N PRO A 134 15.49 2.28 17.42
CA PRO A 134 15.44 3.73 17.45
C PRO A 134 16.08 4.37 18.70
N THR A 135 15.98 3.69 19.84
CA THR A 135 16.57 4.13 21.13
C THR A 135 18.09 4.22 21.09
N LEU A 136 18.76 3.53 20.16
CA LEU A 136 20.21 3.49 20.02
C LEU A 136 20.74 4.47 18.97
N ILE A 137 19.86 5.08 18.15
CA ILE A 137 20.26 5.99 17.07
C ILE A 137 21.08 7.16 17.63
N ASN A 138 20.58 7.84 18.66
CA ASN A 138 21.27 8.98 19.26
C ASN A 138 22.61 8.59 19.90
N LEU A 139 22.66 7.42 20.53
CA LEU A 139 23.89 6.89 21.12
C LEU A 139 24.95 6.67 20.04
N VAL A 140 24.64 5.89 19.01
CA VAL A 140 25.60 5.56 17.93
C VAL A 140 26.03 6.82 17.17
N THR A 141 25.10 7.69 16.82
CA THR A 141 25.42 8.93 16.09
C THR A 141 26.22 9.94 16.92
N SER A 142 26.04 9.96 18.24
CA SER A 142 26.88 10.75 19.14
C SER A 142 28.28 10.16 19.29
N GLN A 143 28.40 8.84 19.36
CA GLN A 143 29.69 8.16 19.48
C GLN A 143 30.53 8.27 18.20
N LEU A 144 29.89 8.21 17.02
CA LEU A 144 30.54 8.49 15.74
C LEU A 144 31.12 9.91 15.70
N ASP A 145 30.37 10.88 16.20
CA ASP A 145 30.84 12.27 16.29
C ASP A 145 32.02 12.39 17.27
N ASP A 146 31.85 11.91 18.51
CA ASP A 146 32.87 11.96 19.56
C ASP A 146 34.17 11.21 19.19
N ALA A 147 34.08 10.15 18.37
CA ALA A 147 35.23 9.35 17.94
C ALA A 147 36.01 9.97 16.78
N GLY A 148 35.52 11.05 16.17
CA GLY A 148 36.25 11.79 15.15
C GLY A 148 35.93 11.38 13.70
N PHE A 149 34.73 10.83 13.44
CA PHE A 149 34.35 10.43 12.08
C PHE A 149 34.08 11.62 11.14
N LYS A 150 33.82 12.82 11.67
CA LYS A 150 33.55 14.04 10.87
C LYS A 150 34.82 14.66 10.30
N GLU A 151 35.96 14.38 10.90
CA GLU A 151 37.28 14.88 10.55
C GLU A 151 37.91 14.11 9.40
N ARG A 152 37.33 12.97 9.02
CA ARG A 152 37.77 12.21 7.84
C ARG A 152 37.54 13.01 6.56
N GLN A 153 38.41 12.77 5.58
CA GLN A 153 38.21 13.27 4.22
C GLN A 153 37.07 12.50 3.54
N GLY A 154 36.39 13.13 2.57
CA GLY A 154 35.24 12.54 1.90
C GLY A 154 33.90 12.91 2.54
N TRP A 155 32.82 12.34 2.04
CA TRP A 155 31.49 12.53 2.59
C TRP A 155 31.14 11.47 3.65
N LEU A 156 30.31 11.85 4.62
CA LEU A 156 29.69 10.92 5.56
C LEU A 156 28.18 11.11 5.51
N ARG A 157 27.47 10.02 5.20
CA ARG A 157 26.00 9.97 5.09
C ARG A 157 25.47 8.89 6.02
N ILE A 158 24.33 9.16 6.66
CA ILE A 158 23.73 8.34 7.71
C ILE A 158 22.32 7.95 7.27
N ILE A 159 22.14 6.67 7.01
CA ILE A 159 20.84 6.06 6.75
C ILE A 159 20.19 5.69 8.08
N VAL A 160 18.95 6.14 8.27
CA VAL A 160 18.15 5.91 9.47
C VAL A 160 16.87 5.17 9.08
N GLU A 161 16.61 4.05 9.76
CA GLU A 161 15.39 3.27 9.60
C GLU A 161 14.21 3.81 10.40
N LYS A 162 13.00 3.45 9.95
CA LYS A 162 11.76 3.71 10.70
C LYS A 162 11.71 2.85 11.98
N PRO A 163 11.00 3.27 13.05
CA PRO A 163 10.15 4.47 13.16
C PRO A 163 10.89 5.78 13.49
N PHE A 164 10.45 6.87 12.86
CA PHE A 164 10.93 8.24 13.14
C PHE A 164 10.10 8.90 14.23
N GLY A 165 10.27 8.45 15.47
CA GLY A 165 9.39 8.78 16.58
C GLY A 165 8.13 7.90 16.61
N THR A 166 7.37 8.00 17.69
CA THR A 166 6.09 7.30 17.91
C THR A 166 4.91 8.26 18.06
N ASP A 167 5.20 9.55 18.11
CA ASP A 167 4.29 10.69 18.18
C ASP A 167 5.06 11.94 17.73
N LEU A 168 4.35 13.06 17.60
CA LEU A 168 4.95 14.32 17.17
C LEU A 168 6.13 14.77 18.06
N GLU A 169 6.03 14.60 19.37
CA GLU A 169 7.04 15.09 20.31
C GLU A 169 8.33 14.26 20.21
N SER A 170 8.21 12.93 20.24
CA SER A 170 9.36 12.03 20.09
C SER A 170 10.03 12.16 18.71
N ALA A 171 9.28 12.46 17.66
CA ALA A 171 9.83 12.74 16.34
C ALA A 171 10.64 14.06 16.29
N ARG A 172 10.17 15.10 16.98
CA ARG A 172 10.91 16.37 17.16
C ARG A 172 12.18 16.16 17.96
N VAL A 173 12.10 15.43 19.07
CA VAL A 173 13.27 15.10 19.91
C VAL A 173 14.33 14.35 19.10
N LEU A 174 13.93 13.31 18.35
CA LEU A 174 14.84 12.55 17.50
C LEU A 174 15.48 13.44 16.41
N SER A 175 14.68 14.27 15.75
CA SER A 175 15.17 15.20 14.72
C SER A 175 16.16 16.22 15.30
N GLN A 176 15.84 16.80 16.46
CA GLN A 176 16.73 17.74 17.15
C GLN A 176 18.04 17.07 17.56
N GLN A 177 18.00 15.85 18.11
CA GLN A 177 19.19 15.10 18.50
C GLN A 177 20.13 14.84 17.32
N LEU A 178 19.57 14.38 16.19
CA LEU A 178 20.33 14.17 14.97
C LEU A 178 20.90 15.49 14.42
N LEU A 179 20.08 16.53 14.34
CA LEU A 179 20.46 17.82 13.73
C LEU A 179 21.40 18.67 14.59
N THR A 180 21.50 18.38 15.89
CA THR A 180 22.49 19.02 16.78
C THR A 180 23.93 18.65 16.37
N ARG A 181 24.13 17.43 15.87
CA ARG A 181 25.45 16.92 15.49
C ARG A 181 25.62 16.80 13.98
N TRP A 182 24.58 16.50 13.22
CA TRP A 182 24.67 16.18 11.80
C TRP A 182 23.86 17.17 10.96
N ARG A 183 24.31 17.45 9.74
CA ARG A 183 23.55 18.32 8.82
C ARG A 183 22.44 17.51 8.16
N GLU A 184 21.32 18.15 7.86
CA GLU A 184 20.16 17.49 7.21
C GLU A 184 20.55 16.78 5.90
N LYS A 185 21.46 17.35 5.09
CA LYS A 185 21.99 16.73 3.86
C LYS A 185 22.79 15.42 4.07
N GLN A 186 23.16 15.12 5.32
CA GLN A 186 23.86 13.90 5.70
C GLN A 186 22.91 12.83 6.23
N ILE A 187 21.62 13.13 6.40
CA ILE A 187 20.65 12.23 7.02
C ILE A 187 19.68 11.70 5.96
N TYR A 188 19.60 10.38 5.85
CA TYR A 188 18.86 9.65 4.84
C TYR A 188 17.81 8.79 5.56
N ARG A 189 16.63 9.39 5.82
CA ARG A 189 15.50 8.71 6.49
C ARG A 189 14.76 7.82 5.50
N ILE A 190 14.88 6.50 5.67
CA ILE A 190 14.30 5.52 4.76
C ILE A 190 12.78 5.45 4.89
N ASP A 191 12.14 5.46 3.73
CA ASP A 191 10.82 4.89 3.53
C ASP A 191 10.91 3.96 2.31
N HIS A 192 10.83 2.65 2.54
CA HIS A 192 11.02 1.66 1.47
C HIS A 192 9.96 1.72 0.36
N TYR A 193 8.80 2.37 0.55
CA TYR A 193 7.84 2.60 -0.54
C TYR A 193 8.41 3.57 -1.58
N LEU A 194 9.26 4.51 -1.19
CA LEU A 194 9.93 5.42 -2.12
C LEU A 194 10.91 4.68 -3.04
N GLY A 195 11.41 3.51 -2.62
CA GLY A 195 12.25 2.65 -3.45
C GLY A 195 11.49 1.83 -4.50
N LYS A 196 10.14 1.86 -4.50
CA LYS A 196 9.32 1.11 -5.47
C LYS A 196 9.19 1.88 -6.77
N GLU A 197 9.45 1.21 -7.88
CA GLU A 197 9.35 1.77 -9.24
C GLU A 197 7.96 2.36 -9.52
N THR A 198 6.88 1.69 -9.10
CA THR A 198 5.50 2.18 -9.27
C THR A 198 5.20 3.45 -8.48
N VAL A 199 5.82 3.65 -7.31
CA VAL A 199 5.69 4.89 -6.52
C VAL A 199 6.51 6.01 -7.16
N GLN A 200 7.73 5.71 -7.62
CA GLN A 200 8.55 6.68 -8.34
C GLN A 200 7.89 7.13 -9.64
N ASN A 201 7.17 6.24 -10.34
CA ASN A 201 6.47 6.64 -11.56
C ASN A 201 5.34 7.66 -11.32
N LEU A 202 4.87 7.88 -10.08
CA LEU A 202 3.82 8.88 -9.83
C LEU A 202 4.24 10.29 -10.27
N ILE A 203 5.48 10.70 -9.98
CA ILE A 203 5.98 12.03 -10.38
C ILE A 203 6.20 12.11 -11.90
N SER A 204 6.82 11.06 -12.47
CA SER A 204 7.10 10.97 -13.91
C SER A 204 5.80 10.96 -14.71
N PHE A 205 4.82 10.16 -14.29
CA PHE A 205 3.52 10.07 -14.93
C PHE A 205 2.80 11.42 -14.94
N ARG A 206 2.81 12.16 -13.83
CA ARG A 206 2.13 13.47 -13.77
C ARG A 206 2.77 14.51 -14.67
N PHE A 207 4.09 14.68 -14.57
CA PHE A 207 4.76 15.84 -15.16
C PHE A 207 5.36 15.58 -16.55
N ALA A 208 5.50 14.32 -16.99
CA ALA A 208 5.94 14.00 -18.36
C ALA A 208 4.77 13.95 -19.36
N ASN A 209 3.53 13.83 -18.89
CA ASN A 209 2.35 13.65 -19.73
C ASN A 209 1.50 14.93 -19.78
N GLY A 210 1.67 15.72 -20.85
CA GLY A 210 0.96 16.99 -21.03
C GLY A 210 -0.59 16.88 -21.05
N ILE A 211 -1.14 15.68 -21.27
CA ILE A 211 -2.58 15.44 -21.22
C ILE A 211 -3.14 15.39 -19.79
N PHE A 212 -2.35 15.00 -18.78
CA PHE A 212 -2.85 14.75 -17.43
C PHE A 212 -2.73 15.97 -16.53
N GLU A 213 -1.64 16.74 -16.61
CA GLU A 213 -1.44 17.90 -15.72
C GLU A 213 -2.59 18.94 -15.77
N PRO A 214 -3.18 19.28 -16.94
CA PRO A 214 -4.35 20.17 -16.99
C PRO A 214 -5.59 19.61 -16.27
N LEU A 215 -5.71 18.29 -16.16
CA LEU A 215 -6.80 17.60 -15.47
C LEU A 215 -6.51 17.43 -13.97
N TRP A 216 -5.32 17.79 -13.49
CA TRP A 216 -4.84 17.45 -12.16
C TRP A 216 -5.19 18.48 -11.08
N ASN A 217 -6.47 18.84 -10.97
CA ASN A 217 -6.95 19.87 -10.04
C ASN A 217 -8.45 19.72 -9.72
N LYS A 218 -8.92 20.52 -8.76
CA LYS A 218 -10.31 20.56 -8.27
C LYS A 218 -11.39 20.78 -9.34
N ASN A 219 -11.06 21.30 -10.53
CA ASN A 219 -12.07 21.47 -11.57
C ASN A 219 -12.43 20.14 -12.24
N HIS A 220 -11.49 19.19 -12.26
CA HIS A 220 -11.62 17.93 -13.00
C HIS A 220 -11.64 16.70 -12.10
N ILE A 221 -10.94 16.74 -10.96
CA ILE A 221 -10.92 15.65 -9.98
C ILE A 221 -12.10 15.82 -9.01
N ASP A 222 -12.82 14.74 -8.75
CA ASP A 222 -13.87 14.67 -7.73
C ASP A 222 -13.30 14.30 -6.36
N HIS A 223 -12.51 13.22 -6.30
CA HIS A 223 -11.82 12.77 -5.08
C HIS A 223 -10.67 11.82 -5.42
N ILE A 224 -9.84 11.54 -4.42
CA ILE A 224 -8.73 10.59 -4.52
C ILE A 224 -8.85 9.57 -3.38
N GLN A 225 -8.56 8.30 -3.69
CA GLN A 225 -8.54 7.21 -2.72
C GLN A 225 -7.14 6.58 -2.69
N PHE A 226 -6.61 6.33 -1.51
CA PHE A 226 -5.42 5.50 -1.28
C PHE A 226 -5.82 4.30 -0.43
N SER A 227 -5.60 3.10 -0.95
CA SER A 227 -5.88 1.85 -0.24
C SER A 227 -4.60 1.05 -0.07
N VAL A 228 -4.25 0.71 1.17
CA VAL A 228 -3.13 -0.20 1.48
C VAL A 228 -3.61 -1.33 2.37
N LEU A 229 -4.01 -2.42 1.75
CA LEU A 229 -4.73 -3.53 2.36
C LEU A 229 -3.82 -4.77 2.45
N GLU A 230 -3.86 -5.45 3.59
CA GLU A 230 -3.08 -6.66 3.84
C GLU A 230 -3.97 -7.82 4.30
N THR A 231 -3.73 -9.01 3.74
CA THR A 231 -4.41 -10.24 4.16
C THR A 231 -3.82 -10.84 5.43
N VAL A 232 -2.56 -10.51 5.74
CA VAL A 232 -1.85 -11.00 6.91
C VAL A 232 -2.29 -10.24 8.17
N GLY A 233 -2.36 -10.95 9.29
CA GLY A 233 -2.62 -10.38 10.62
C GLY A 233 -1.34 -9.88 11.29
N ALA A 234 -1.27 -9.92 12.61
CA ALA A 234 -0.06 -9.56 13.37
C ALA A 234 1.07 -10.61 13.25
N GLU A 235 0.75 -11.86 12.88
CA GLU A 235 1.69 -12.95 12.54
C GLU A 235 2.90 -13.10 13.48
N GLY A 236 2.65 -13.16 14.80
CA GLY A 236 3.70 -13.34 15.81
C GLY A 236 4.56 -12.09 16.08
N ARG A 237 4.28 -10.96 15.41
CA ARG A 237 4.88 -9.64 15.69
C ARG A 237 3.99 -8.77 16.58
N GLY A 238 3.08 -9.40 17.33
CA GLY A 238 2.10 -8.74 18.20
C GLY A 238 2.72 -7.69 19.11
N GLY A 239 3.78 -8.04 19.85
CA GLY A 239 4.39 -7.12 20.82
C GLY A 239 5.07 -5.87 20.22
N TYR A 240 5.50 -5.94 18.96
CA TYR A 240 5.98 -4.76 18.23
C TYR A 240 4.81 -3.96 17.66
N TYR A 241 3.87 -4.65 16.98
CA TYR A 241 2.77 -4.00 16.30
C TYR A 241 1.83 -3.28 17.28
N ASP A 242 1.66 -3.81 18.49
CA ASP A 242 0.83 -3.26 19.56
C ASP A 242 1.34 -1.92 20.12
N LYS A 243 2.54 -1.49 19.72
CA LYS A 243 3.08 -0.16 20.03
C LYS A 243 3.01 0.80 18.84
N SER A 244 2.78 0.28 17.63
CA SER A 244 2.78 1.03 16.38
C SER A 244 1.35 1.34 15.94
N GLY A 245 0.53 0.31 15.75
CA GLY A 245 -0.75 0.43 15.06
C GLY A 245 -0.62 0.77 13.58
N VAL A 246 -1.72 0.65 12.83
CA VAL A 246 -1.70 0.84 11.37
C VAL A 246 -1.42 2.30 10.98
N VAL A 247 -1.77 3.28 11.83
CA VAL A 247 -1.50 4.69 11.53
C VAL A 247 -0.01 4.95 11.44
N ARG A 248 0.75 4.48 12.44
CA ARG A 248 2.21 4.69 12.50
C ARG A 248 2.96 3.78 11.55
N ASP A 249 2.45 2.58 11.31
CA ASP A 249 3.12 1.61 10.44
C ASP A 249 2.99 1.96 8.95
N MET A 250 1.81 2.48 8.54
CA MET A 250 1.44 2.65 7.13
C MET A 250 1.01 4.08 6.74
N ILE A 251 0.14 4.72 7.53
CA ILE A 251 -0.49 5.98 7.10
C ILE A 251 0.50 7.15 7.20
N GLN A 252 1.09 7.35 8.37
CA GLN A 252 1.95 8.51 8.70
C GLN A 252 3.20 8.61 7.82
N ASN A 253 3.68 7.49 7.29
CA ASN A 253 4.86 7.38 6.44
C ASN A 253 4.49 7.12 4.97
N HIS A 254 4.26 5.87 4.60
CA HIS A 254 4.14 5.37 3.24
C HIS A 254 3.01 6.04 2.47
N MET A 255 1.82 6.14 3.07
CA MET A 255 0.66 6.75 2.40
C MET A 255 0.84 8.24 2.22
N PHE A 256 1.41 8.95 3.20
CA PHE A 256 1.69 10.39 3.05
C PHE A 256 2.78 10.66 2.03
N GLN A 257 3.77 9.78 1.87
CA GLN A 257 4.75 9.85 0.79
C GLN A 257 4.11 9.70 -0.60
N MET A 258 3.22 8.71 -0.77
CA MET A 258 2.48 8.53 -2.03
C MET A 258 1.54 9.72 -2.31
N LEU A 259 0.85 10.22 -1.27
CA LEU A 259 0.05 11.43 -1.34
C LEU A 259 0.90 12.62 -1.79
N ALA A 260 2.11 12.75 -1.25
CA ALA A 260 3.05 13.79 -1.60
C ALA A 260 3.38 13.82 -3.09
N TYR A 261 3.82 12.70 -3.65
CA TYR A 261 4.12 12.63 -5.09
C TYR A 261 2.88 12.88 -5.97
N LEU A 262 1.74 12.33 -5.57
CA LEU A 262 0.52 12.46 -6.37
C LEU A 262 -0.07 13.88 -6.36
N CYS A 263 0.04 14.60 -5.24
CA CYS A 263 -0.70 15.86 -5.04
C CYS A 263 0.17 17.12 -4.94
N MET A 264 1.51 17.02 -4.92
CA MET A 264 2.38 18.21 -4.90
C MET A 264 2.29 19.05 -6.19
N GLU A 265 2.70 20.31 -6.12
CA GLU A 265 2.88 21.17 -7.30
C GLU A 265 4.08 20.69 -8.15
N PRO A 266 4.16 21.07 -9.44
CA PRO A 266 5.36 20.80 -10.24
C PRO A 266 6.58 21.47 -9.61
N PRO A 267 7.65 20.71 -9.30
CA PRO A 267 8.88 21.30 -8.78
C PRO A 267 9.58 22.11 -9.88
N ALA A 268 10.36 23.11 -9.47
CA ALA A 268 11.09 23.97 -10.42
C ALA A 268 12.15 23.21 -11.23
N SER A 269 12.63 22.07 -10.71
CA SER A 269 13.56 21.15 -11.35
C SER A 269 13.46 19.77 -10.69
N PHE A 270 14.21 18.79 -11.20
CA PHE A 270 14.39 17.50 -10.54
C PHE A 270 15.55 17.49 -9.53
N ASP A 271 16.00 18.67 -9.08
CA ASP A 271 16.95 18.77 -7.97
C ASP A 271 16.31 18.20 -6.69
N PRO A 272 17.05 17.44 -5.86
CA PRO A 272 16.49 16.79 -4.69
C PRO A 272 15.75 17.73 -3.74
N ASP A 273 16.28 18.94 -3.50
CA ASP A 273 15.63 19.89 -2.60
C ASP A 273 14.43 20.57 -3.26
N ALA A 274 14.43 20.78 -4.58
CA ALA A 274 13.26 21.27 -5.30
C ALA A 274 12.06 20.31 -5.17
N VAL A 275 12.31 19.00 -5.32
CA VAL A 275 11.28 17.96 -5.12
C VAL A 275 10.84 17.88 -3.66
N ARG A 276 11.79 17.84 -2.71
CA ARG A 276 11.48 17.76 -1.27
C ARG A 276 10.73 18.99 -0.76
N ASN A 277 11.01 20.17 -1.30
CA ASN A 277 10.28 21.40 -0.96
C ASN A 277 8.80 21.31 -1.34
N GLU A 278 8.47 20.82 -2.54
CA GLU A 278 7.06 20.67 -2.93
C GLU A 278 6.34 19.55 -2.15
N LYS A 279 7.04 18.47 -1.79
CA LYS A 279 6.51 17.44 -0.88
C LYS A 279 6.20 18.01 0.51
N GLY A 280 7.15 18.76 1.10
CA GLY A 280 6.98 19.39 2.40
C GLY A 280 5.84 20.41 2.40
N LYS A 281 5.81 21.29 1.39
CA LYS A 281 4.76 22.31 1.21
C LYS A 281 3.37 21.70 1.09
N LEU A 282 3.23 20.57 0.40
CA LEU A 282 1.96 19.86 0.32
C LEU A 282 1.52 19.33 1.69
N VAL A 283 2.38 18.57 2.39
CA VAL A 283 1.99 17.98 3.68
C VAL A 283 1.70 19.05 4.73
N GLN A 284 2.41 20.17 4.70
CA GLN A 284 2.09 21.35 5.54
C GLN A 284 0.72 21.97 5.21
N ALA A 285 0.22 21.81 3.98
CA ALA A 285 -1.10 22.25 3.57
C ALA A 285 -2.21 21.22 3.89
N LEU A 286 -1.89 20.04 4.42
CA LEU A 286 -2.91 19.13 4.91
C LEU A 286 -3.60 19.73 6.13
N ARG A 287 -4.94 19.77 6.10
CA ARG A 287 -5.73 20.29 7.21
C ARG A 287 -5.58 19.39 8.43
N VAL A 288 -5.11 19.97 9.53
CA VAL A 288 -5.10 19.29 10.84
C VAL A 288 -6.53 19.30 11.38
N VAL A 289 -7.12 18.12 11.51
CA VAL A 289 -8.49 17.94 12.02
C VAL A 289 -8.53 18.28 13.50
N ARG A 290 -9.57 19.01 13.95
CA ARG A 290 -9.72 19.27 15.39
C ARG A 290 -10.12 18.00 16.12
N PHE A 291 -9.73 17.91 17.39
CA PHE A 291 -10.02 16.73 18.22
C PHE A 291 -11.51 16.33 18.21
N ASP A 292 -12.43 17.29 18.26
CA ASP A 292 -13.89 17.07 18.26
C ASP A 292 -14.47 16.70 16.90
N GLU A 293 -13.73 16.92 15.82
CA GLU A 293 -14.13 16.56 14.44
C GLU A 293 -13.66 15.16 14.04
N VAL A 294 -12.75 14.54 14.79
CA VAL A 294 -12.19 13.22 14.46
C VAL A 294 -13.25 12.17 14.10
N PRO A 295 -14.40 12.05 14.78
CA PRO A 295 -15.45 11.07 14.41
C PRO A 295 -16.03 11.22 13.00
N GLU A 296 -15.96 12.42 12.41
CA GLU A 296 -16.43 12.67 11.05
C GLU A 296 -15.37 12.32 10.01
N TYR A 297 -14.09 12.48 10.34
CA TYR A 297 -12.96 12.37 9.43
C TYR A 297 -12.12 11.11 9.61
N GLY A 298 -12.34 10.32 10.66
CA GLY A 298 -11.47 9.22 11.05
C GLY A 298 -12.22 8.03 11.60
N VAL A 299 -11.87 6.85 11.09
CA VAL A 299 -12.38 5.56 11.55
C VAL A 299 -11.19 4.71 11.97
N HIS A 300 -11.29 4.02 13.10
CA HIS A 300 -10.30 3.05 13.56
C HIS A 300 -11.02 1.79 14.04
N ALA A 301 -10.39 0.63 13.86
CA ALA A 301 -10.95 -0.63 14.32
C ALA A 301 -9.86 -1.69 14.54
N GLN A 302 -10.23 -2.76 15.25
CA GLN A 302 -9.42 -3.96 15.45
C GLN A 302 -10.07 -5.19 14.78
N TYR A 303 -9.25 -6.09 14.22
CA TYR A 303 -9.81 -7.33 13.69
C TYR A 303 -10.27 -8.27 14.81
N ALA A 304 -11.52 -8.73 14.69
CA ALA A 304 -12.16 -9.75 15.51
C ALA A 304 -12.00 -11.13 14.85
N PRO A 305 -12.43 -12.24 15.52
CA PRO A 305 -12.38 -13.56 14.90
C PRO A 305 -13.12 -13.58 13.56
N GLY A 306 -12.63 -14.36 12.62
CA GLY A 306 -13.17 -14.41 11.26
C GLY A 306 -12.55 -15.53 10.44
N LYS A 307 -12.63 -15.42 9.12
CA LYS A 307 -12.01 -16.36 8.18
C LYS A 307 -10.99 -15.63 7.33
N LYS A 308 -9.81 -16.22 7.16
CA LYS A 308 -8.79 -15.73 6.22
C LYS A 308 -9.20 -16.05 4.78
N ALA A 309 -8.52 -15.44 3.81
CA ALA A 309 -8.75 -15.67 2.38
C ALA A 309 -8.54 -17.14 1.94
N ASP A 310 -7.77 -17.92 2.70
CA ASP A 310 -7.56 -19.36 2.49
C ASP A 310 -8.64 -20.25 3.14
N GLY A 311 -9.65 -19.64 3.79
CA GLY A 311 -10.74 -20.33 4.49
C GLY A 311 -10.42 -20.76 5.92
N SER A 312 -9.18 -20.59 6.39
CA SER A 312 -8.80 -20.91 7.77
C SER A 312 -9.38 -19.91 8.78
N ASN A 313 -9.59 -20.35 10.02
CA ASN A 313 -10.06 -19.48 11.09
C ASN A 313 -8.96 -18.49 11.51
N ALA A 314 -9.34 -17.23 11.68
CA ALA A 314 -8.51 -16.18 12.26
C ALA A 314 -8.97 -15.88 13.70
N ILE A 315 -8.01 -15.68 14.59
CA ILE A 315 -8.26 -15.24 15.97
C ILE A 315 -8.44 -13.72 16.03
N ALA A 316 -8.97 -13.22 17.15
CA ALA A 316 -9.03 -11.78 17.40
C ALA A 316 -7.62 -11.22 17.63
N TYR A 317 -7.41 -9.94 17.29
CA TYR A 317 -6.12 -9.27 17.50
C TYR A 317 -5.63 -9.35 18.96
N ARG A 318 -6.53 -9.10 19.94
CA ARG A 318 -6.23 -9.20 21.39
C ARG A 318 -5.90 -10.62 21.87
N SER A 319 -6.15 -11.62 21.04
CA SER A 319 -5.81 -13.02 21.32
C SER A 319 -4.50 -13.44 20.65
N GLU A 320 -3.87 -12.57 19.87
CA GLU A 320 -2.58 -12.84 19.25
C GLU A 320 -1.47 -12.93 20.31
N PRO A 321 -0.43 -13.75 20.06
CA PRO A 321 0.72 -13.82 20.95
C PRO A 321 1.36 -12.44 21.14
N GLN A 322 1.67 -12.11 22.40
CA GLN A 322 2.34 -10.86 22.80
C GLN A 322 1.55 -9.57 22.54
N VAL A 323 0.23 -9.64 22.37
CA VAL A 323 -0.67 -8.47 22.34
C VAL A 323 -1.31 -8.29 23.71
N ASP A 324 -1.47 -7.04 24.17
CA ASP A 324 -2.20 -6.74 25.40
C ASP A 324 -3.70 -7.12 25.23
N PRO A 325 -4.29 -7.95 26.12
CA PRO A 325 -5.73 -8.24 26.09
C PRO A 325 -6.64 -7.01 26.19
N GLN A 326 -6.12 -5.88 26.69
CA GLN A 326 -6.80 -4.57 26.74
C GLN A 326 -6.27 -3.59 25.68
N SER A 327 -5.54 -4.08 24.68
CA SER A 327 -4.98 -3.26 23.60
C SER A 327 -6.04 -2.40 22.91
N ARG A 328 -5.66 -1.14 22.66
CA ARG A 328 -6.41 -0.16 21.88
C ARG A 328 -5.78 0.11 20.52
N THR A 329 -4.80 -0.70 20.13
CA THR A 329 -4.01 -0.49 18.92
C THR A 329 -4.85 -0.79 17.69
N GLU A 330 -5.00 0.20 16.81
CA GLU A 330 -5.77 0.05 15.59
C GLU A 330 -5.07 -0.90 14.58
N THR A 331 -5.79 -1.92 14.11
CA THR A 331 -5.34 -2.78 13.01
C THR A 331 -5.93 -2.37 11.68
N TYR A 332 -6.90 -1.46 11.70
CA TYR A 332 -7.49 -0.78 10.56
C TYR A 332 -7.69 0.70 10.90
N ALA A 333 -7.42 1.56 9.93
CA ALA A 333 -7.76 2.97 10.00
C ALA A 333 -8.16 3.50 8.62
N ALA A 334 -9.18 4.35 8.60
CA ALA A 334 -9.54 5.16 7.45
C ALA A 334 -9.60 6.63 7.83
N MET A 335 -9.11 7.52 6.96
CA MET A 335 -9.03 8.96 7.19
C MET A 335 -9.50 9.73 5.95
N LYS A 336 -10.33 10.74 6.16
CA LYS A 336 -10.68 11.77 5.18
C LYS A 336 -9.78 12.99 5.44
N LEU A 337 -9.00 13.37 4.44
CA LEU A 337 -8.09 14.51 4.49
C LEU A 337 -8.51 15.58 3.47
N HIS A 338 -8.12 16.82 3.76
CA HIS A 338 -8.22 17.95 2.84
C HIS A 338 -6.85 18.61 2.71
N ILE A 339 -6.54 19.07 1.49
CA ILE A 339 -5.36 19.90 1.23
C ILE A 339 -5.85 21.35 1.03
N ASP A 340 -5.49 22.23 1.96
CA ASP A 340 -5.88 23.63 1.98
C ASP A 340 -4.99 24.47 1.06
N ASN A 341 -5.12 24.24 -0.25
CA ASN A 341 -4.50 25.04 -1.29
C ASN A 341 -5.42 25.24 -2.52
N TRP A 342 -5.00 26.12 -3.44
CA TRP A 342 -5.81 26.47 -4.61
C TRP A 342 -6.16 25.30 -5.53
N ARG A 343 -5.23 24.35 -5.69
CA ARG A 343 -5.36 23.20 -6.59
C ARG A 343 -6.38 22.19 -6.07
N TRP A 344 -6.42 21.96 -4.76
CA TRP A 344 -7.15 20.86 -4.11
C TRP A 344 -8.33 21.29 -3.24
N GLU A 345 -8.61 22.59 -3.14
CA GLU A 345 -9.76 23.10 -2.40
C GLU A 345 -11.05 22.34 -2.76
N GLY A 346 -11.69 21.76 -1.74
CA GLY A 346 -12.94 21.01 -1.86
C GLY A 346 -12.82 19.58 -2.40
N VAL A 347 -11.61 19.12 -2.75
CA VAL A 347 -11.36 17.72 -3.16
C VAL A 347 -10.98 16.89 -1.93
N PRO A 348 -11.82 15.95 -1.48
CA PRO A 348 -11.45 15.07 -0.38
C PRO A 348 -10.48 13.98 -0.83
N ILE A 349 -9.57 13.63 0.07
CA ILE A 349 -8.64 12.52 -0.08
C ILE A 349 -8.96 11.49 0.98
N TYR A 350 -9.28 10.27 0.56
CA TYR A 350 -9.60 9.17 1.46
C TYR A 350 -8.40 8.22 1.53
N LEU A 351 -7.92 7.96 2.73
CA LEU A 351 -6.90 6.98 3.02
C LEU A 351 -7.54 5.82 3.76
N ARG A 352 -7.24 4.58 3.39
CA ARG A 352 -7.51 3.40 4.24
C ARG A 352 -6.34 2.45 4.25
N SER A 353 -6.05 1.90 5.42
CA SER A 353 -5.11 0.81 5.57
C SER A 353 -5.57 -0.14 6.67
N GLY A 354 -5.30 -1.44 6.49
CA GLY A 354 -5.61 -2.42 7.51
C GLY A 354 -5.03 -3.80 7.27
N LYS A 355 -4.97 -4.57 8.35
CA LYS A 355 -4.50 -5.96 8.41
C LYS A 355 -5.66 -6.94 8.48
N ALA A 356 -5.37 -8.21 8.19
CA ALA A 356 -6.34 -9.29 8.17
C ALA A 356 -7.59 -8.94 7.34
N LEU A 357 -7.39 -8.35 6.17
CA LEU A 357 -8.45 -7.99 5.23
C LEU A 357 -8.63 -9.06 4.14
N TRP A 358 -9.71 -8.95 3.37
CA TRP A 358 -10.07 -9.89 2.31
C TRP A 358 -8.98 -10.06 1.24
N LYS A 359 -8.42 -8.95 0.76
CA LYS A 359 -7.48 -8.92 -0.36
C LYS A 359 -6.28 -8.05 -0.03
N ARG A 360 -5.10 -8.48 -0.48
CA ARG A 360 -3.88 -7.69 -0.43
C ARG A 360 -3.82 -6.77 -1.65
N GLY A 361 -3.55 -5.49 -1.44
CA GLY A 361 -3.41 -4.54 -2.53
C GLY A 361 -2.96 -3.17 -2.06
N THR A 362 -2.15 -2.50 -2.86
CA THR A 362 -1.80 -1.10 -2.70
C THR A 362 -2.19 -0.37 -3.97
N GLU A 363 -3.20 0.48 -3.87
CA GLU A 363 -3.84 1.13 -5.02
C GLU A 363 -4.13 2.59 -4.73
N ILE A 364 -3.99 3.42 -5.75
CA ILE A 364 -4.36 4.84 -5.73
C ILE A 364 -5.38 5.08 -6.83
N VAL A 365 -6.55 5.60 -6.49
CA VAL A 365 -7.64 5.87 -7.43
C VAL A 365 -7.88 7.36 -7.49
N VAL A 366 -7.63 7.95 -8.66
CA VAL A 366 -8.01 9.33 -8.98
C VAL A 366 -9.33 9.27 -9.73
N GLN A 367 -10.41 9.72 -9.09
CA GLN A 367 -11.73 9.75 -9.72
C GLN A 367 -12.02 11.15 -10.27
N PHE A 368 -12.30 11.22 -11.57
CA PHE A 368 -12.66 12.47 -12.25
C PHE A 368 -14.15 12.79 -12.08
N LYS A 369 -14.51 14.05 -12.21
CA LYS A 369 -15.90 14.51 -12.24
C LYS A 369 -16.64 13.95 -13.45
N LYS A 370 -17.93 13.69 -13.27
CA LYS A 370 -18.80 13.15 -14.31
C LYS A 370 -19.01 14.17 -15.43
N ALA A 371 -18.90 13.72 -16.68
CA ALA A 371 -19.18 14.55 -17.84
C ALA A 371 -20.66 14.97 -17.90
N PRO A 372 -20.98 16.19 -18.40
CA PRO A 372 -22.35 16.60 -18.61
C PRO A 372 -23.12 15.66 -19.57
N GLN A 373 -24.35 15.29 -19.21
CA GLN A 373 -25.16 14.34 -19.99
C GLN A 373 -25.78 14.92 -21.28
N VAL A 374 -25.44 16.17 -21.65
CA VAL A 374 -26.20 17.00 -22.61
C VAL A 374 -26.38 16.30 -23.96
N ILE A 375 -25.32 15.72 -24.52
CA ILE A 375 -25.36 15.09 -25.85
C ILE A 375 -26.07 13.73 -25.86
N PHE A 376 -26.27 13.11 -24.70
CA PHE A 376 -26.82 11.76 -24.57
C PHE A 376 -28.26 11.73 -24.08
N ARG A 377 -28.89 12.88 -23.77
CA ARG A 377 -30.20 13.01 -23.09
C ARG A 377 -31.32 12.10 -23.61
N ASN A 378 -31.36 11.83 -24.91
CA ASN A 378 -32.40 11.01 -25.55
C ASN A 378 -31.88 9.63 -26.00
N THR A 379 -30.76 9.19 -25.44
CA THR A 379 -30.15 7.89 -25.74
C THR A 379 -30.22 7.00 -24.50
N PRO A 380 -30.19 5.66 -24.65
CA PRO A 380 -30.00 4.76 -23.52
C PRO A 380 -28.75 5.09 -22.70
N SER A 381 -27.76 5.77 -23.31
CA SER A 381 -26.50 6.14 -22.68
C SER A 381 -26.58 7.30 -21.68
N ALA A 382 -27.65 8.10 -21.65
CA ALA A 382 -27.75 9.25 -20.74
C ALA A 382 -27.49 8.87 -19.27
N ARG A 383 -28.06 7.72 -18.87
CA ARG A 383 -27.98 7.17 -17.52
C ARG A 383 -26.73 6.32 -17.28
N LEU A 384 -26.02 5.96 -18.35
CA LEU A 384 -24.83 5.09 -18.32
C LEU A 384 -23.52 5.86 -18.24
N ILE A 385 -23.55 7.19 -18.37
CA ILE A 385 -22.35 8.01 -18.18
C ILE A 385 -21.91 7.88 -16.73
N ASP A 386 -20.67 7.50 -16.54
CA ASP A 386 -20.05 7.32 -15.24
C ASP A 386 -18.76 8.14 -15.15
N ASN A 387 -18.24 8.29 -13.94
CA ASN A 387 -16.98 8.95 -13.67
C ASN A 387 -15.82 8.19 -14.33
N ASN A 388 -14.87 8.93 -14.90
CA ASN A 388 -13.61 8.34 -15.33
C ASN A 388 -12.71 8.10 -14.11
N GLN A 389 -11.88 7.07 -14.18
CA GLN A 389 -10.98 6.69 -13.09
C GLN A 389 -9.59 6.45 -13.66
N LEU A 390 -8.58 7.01 -13.01
CA LEU A 390 -7.19 6.66 -13.24
C LEU A 390 -6.68 5.94 -12.00
N ILE A 391 -6.24 4.70 -12.18
CA ILE A 391 -5.90 3.78 -11.11
C ILE A 391 -4.43 3.42 -11.23
N PHE A 392 -3.67 3.67 -10.17
CA PHE A 392 -2.29 3.24 -10.04
C PHE A 392 -2.25 2.00 -9.15
N HIS A 393 -1.96 0.84 -9.73
CA HIS A 393 -1.71 -0.39 -8.99
C HIS A 393 -0.22 -0.45 -8.62
N ILE A 394 0.07 -0.30 -7.33
CA ILE A 394 1.44 -0.20 -6.80
C ILE A 394 2.01 -1.59 -6.52
N GLN A 395 1.20 -2.48 -5.94
CA GLN A 395 1.51 -3.89 -5.66
C GLN A 395 0.24 -4.66 -5.25
N PRO A 396 0.18 -6.00 -5.38
CA PRO A 396 1.17 -6.87 -6.01
C PRO A 396 1.19 -6.78 -7.54
N ASP A 397 0.05 -6.42 -8.11
CA ASP A 397 -0.14 -6.15 -9.52
C ASP A 397 0.38 -4.73 -9.82
N GLN A 398 1.37 -4.61 -10.69
CA GLN A 398 2.03 -3.33 -10.99
C GLN A 398 1.54 -2.83 -12.34
N ALA A 399 0.65 -1.84 -12.32
CA ALA A 399 -0.03 -1.35 -13.52
C ALA A 399 -0.54 0.08 -13.37
N VAL A 400 -0.83 0.71 -14.50
CA VAL A 400 -1.63 1.94 -14.57
C VAL A 400 -2.84 1.67 -15.46
N GLU A 401 -4.04 1.91 -14.94
CA GLU A 401 -5.31 1.66 -15.62
C GLU A 401 -6.10 2.96 -15.73
N PHE A 402 -6.48 3.33 -16.95
CA PHE A 402 -7.37 4.46 -17.21
C PHE A 402 -8.72 3.97 -17.73
N ARG A 403 -9.74 4.15 -16.90
CA ARG A 403 -11.10 3.68 -17.14
C ARG A 403 -11.97 4.78 -17.70
N VAL A 404 -12.45 4.57 -18.92
CA VAL A 404 -13.20 5.55 -19.72
C VAL A 404 -14.48 4.96 -20.30
N GLN A 405 -15.30 5.82 -20.91
CA GLN A 405 -16.52 5.40 -21.61
C GLN A 405 -16.25 5.30 -23.11
N ALA A 406 -16.63 4.19 -23.72
CA ALA A 406 -16.55 3.98 -25.17
C ALA A 406 -17.87 3.47 -25.75
N LYS A 407 -18.11 3.75 -27.03
CA LYS A 407 -19.27 3.22 -27.75
C LYS A 407 -19.10 1.71 -27.94
N LYS A 408 -20.07 0.91 -27.49
CA LYS A 408 -20.12 -0.52 -27.81
C LYS A 408 -20.19 -0.71 -29.35
N PRO A 409 -19.35 -1.59 -29.94
CA PRO A 409 -19.45 -1.92 -31.36
C PRO A 409 -20.88 -2.40 -31.71
N GLY A 410 -21.41 -1.92 -32.83
CA GLY A 410 -22.79 -2.21 -33.26
C GLY A 410 -23.59 -0.97 -33.70
N PRO A 411 -24.85 -1.15 -34.11
CA PRO A 411 -25.64 -0.09 -34.73
C PRO A 411 -26.20 0.94 -33.74
N ASN A 412 -26.31 0.60 -32.45
CA ASN A 412 -26.88 1.47 -31.42
C ASN A 412 -25.81 2.31 -30.71
N LEU A 413 -26.17 3.52 -30.30
CA LEU A 413 -25.33 4.39 -29.45
C LEU A 413 -25.50 4.02 -27.97
N VAL A 414 -24.80 2.96 -27.57
CA VAL A 414 -24.71 2.50 -26.18
C VAL A 414 -23.28 2.65 -25.71
N LEU A 415 -23.08 3.43 -24.64
CA LEU A 415 -21.79 3.53 -23.97
C LEU A 415 -21.56 2.38 -23.00
N GLN A 416 -20.31 1.97 -22.89
CA GLN A 416 -19.84 1.02 -21.90
C GLN A 416 -18.48 1.49 -21.36
N LYS A 417 -18.21 1.10 -20.11
CA LYS A 417 -16.91 1.31 -19.49
C LYS A 417 -15.88 0.39 -20.15
N VAL A 418 -14.71 0.93 -20.46
CA VAL A 418 -13.57 0.19 -21.00
C VAL A 418 -12.31 0.61 -20.27
N ASP A 419 -11.38 -0.32 -20.13
CA ASP A 419 -10.11 -0.12 -19.43
C ASP A 419 -8.97 0.01 -20.46
N MET A 420 -8.23 1.10 -20.39
CA MET A 420 -6.94 1.26 -21.06
C MET A 420 -5.86 0.97 -20.03
N ARG A 421 -5.19 -0.17 -20.15
CA ARG A 421 -4.28 -0.68 -19.13
C ARG A 421 -2.86 -0.81 -19.66
N PHE A 422 -1.93 -0.48 -18.78
CA PHE A 422 -0.49 -0.63 -18.96
C PHE A 422 0.08 -1.46 -17.81
N ASP A 423 0.75 -2.56 -18.13
CA ASP A 423 1.36 -3.48 -17.16
C ASP A 423 2.90 -3.37 -17.20
N TYR A 424 3.54 -3.21 -16.03
CA TYR A 424 4.99 -3.00 -15.95
C TYR A 424 5.78 -4.21 -16.45
N SER A 425 5.32 -5.42 -16.15
CA SER A 425 5.99 -6.67 -16.55
C SER A 425 5.96 -6.91 -18.06
N GLU A 426 5.00 -6.32 -18.78
CA GLU A 426 4.93 -6.43 -20.25
C GLU A 426 5.77 -5.35 -20.93
N ALA A 427 5.84 -4.17 -20.33
CA ALA A 427 6.49 -3.01 -20.91
C ALA A 427 7.98 -2.88 -20.58
N PHE A 428 8.43 -3.45 -19.46
CA PHE A 428 9.79 -3.29 -18.96
C PHE A 428 10.39 -4.61 -18.47
N GLU A 429 11.67 -4.83 -18.78
CA GLU A 429 12.49 -5.85 -18.13
C GLU A 429 12.96 -5.31 -16.76
N ALA A 430 12.15 -5.49 -15.71
CA ALA A 430 12.48 -5.01 -14.37
C ALA A 430 13.00 -6.16 -13.48
N GLY A 431 14.27 -6.10 -13.08
CA GLY A 431 14.93 -7.07 -12.20
C GLY A 431 14.99 -6.67 -10.71
N ARG A 432 14.38 -5.55 -10.32
CA ARG A 432 14.47 -4.98 -8.96
C ARG A 432 13.31 -5.45 -8.09
N ALA A 433 13.62 -5.98 -6.92
CA ALA A 433 12.67 -6.75 -6.13
C ALA A 433 12.36 -6.14 -4.76
N THR A 434 13.32 -5.46 -4.11
CA THR A 434 13.15 -5.04 -2.71
C THR A 434 12.97 -3.54 -2.52
N GLY A 435 13.43 -2.74 -3.48
CA GLY A 435 13.46 -1.27 -3.39
C GLY A 435 14.63 -0.72 -2.55
N TYR A 436 15.26 -1.54 -1.70
CA TYR A 436 16.44 -1.13 -0.94
C TYR A 436 17.66 -0.91 -1.84
N GLU A 437 17.78 -1.65 -2.94
CA GLU A 437 18.85 -1.44 -3.93
C GLU A 437 18.85 -0.01 -4.46
N VAL A 438 17.67 0.54 -4.78
CA VAL A 438 17.53 1.91 -5.29
C VAL A 438 17.89 2.91 -4.20
N LEU A 439 17.42 2.70 -2.96
CA LEU A 439 17.71 3.61 -1.85
C LEU A 439 19.21 3.62 -1.50
N LEU A 440 19.84 2.45 -1.39
CA LEU A 440 21.28 2.35 -1.12
C LEU A 440 22.09 3.05 -2.22
N TYR A 441 21.75 2.81 -3.48
CA TYR A 441 22.39 3.45 -4.62
C TYR A 441 22.23 4.98 -4.58
N SER A 442 21.01 5.49 -4.36
CA SER A 442 20.75 6.94 -4.22
C SER A 442 21.52 7.55 -3.06
N ALA A 443 21.61 6.87 -1.92
CA ALA A 443 22.38 7.35 -0.77
C ALA A 443 23.89 7.40 -1.04
N MET A 444 24.42 6.45 -1.81
CA MET A 444 25.82 6.46 -2.26
C MET A 444 26.10 7.55 -3.31
N LEU A 445 25.11 7.95 -4.12
CA LEU A 445 25.22 9.12 -5.00
C LEU A 445 25.02 10.46 -4.27
N GLY A 446 24.39 10.44 -3.10
CA GLY A 446 24.04 11.65 -2.36
C GLY A 446 22.74 12.29 -2.83
N ASP A 447 21.92 11.53 -3.55
CA ASP A 447 20.59 11.93 -3.97
C ASP A 447 19.62 11.75 -2.79
N THR A 448 19.05 12.86 -2.32
CA THR A 448 18.12 12.88 -1.19
C THR A 448 16.64 12.83 -1.62
N THR A 449 16.35 12.74 -2.93
CA THR A 449 14.99 12.79 -3.50
C THR A 449 14.07 11.72 -2.89
N LEU A 450 14.61 10.52 -2.67
CA LEU A 450 13.89 9.35 -2.14
C LEU A 450 13.94 9.24 -0.61
N PHE A 451 14.33 10.31 0.11
CA PHE A 451 14.49 10.29 1.56
C PHE A 451 13.68 11.38 2.26
N SER A 452 13.08 11.00 3.39
CA SER A 452 12.23 11.91 4.15
C SER A 452 13.06 13.01 4.82
N ARG A 453 12.68 14.27 4.60
CA ARG A 453 13.24 15.42 5.32
C ARG A 453 12.53 15.60 6.68
N SER A 454 13.22 16.18 7.64
CA SER A 454 12.70 16.43 8.99
C SER A 454 11.36 17.19 8.98
N ASP A 455 11.26 18.27 8.20
CA ASP A 455 10.03 19.06 8.06
C ASP A 455 8.83 18.25 7.54
N PHE A 456 9.05 17.36 6.57
CA PHE A 456 8.02 16.44 6.08
C PHE A 456 7.54 15.48 7.18
N VAL A 457 8.48 14.88 7.92
CA VAL A 457 8.19 13.91 8.99
C VAL A 457 7.42 14.58 10.14
N GLU A 458 7.82 15.79 10.53
CA GLU A 458 7.12 16.52 11.59
C GLU A 458 5.71 16.95 11.15
N ALA A 459 5.56 17.45 9.92
CA ALA A 459 4.26 17.81 9.39
C ALA A 459 3.33 16.60 9.26
N SER A 460 3.84 15.43 8.84
CA SER A 460 3.03 14.22 8.77
C SER A 460 2.55 13.76 10.15
N TRP A 461 3.39 13.87 11.18
CA TRP A 461 2.99 13.62 12.57
C TRP A 461 1.93 14.59 13.06
N GLN A 462 2.05 15.88 12.73
CA GLN A 462 1.09 16.89 13.13
C GLN A 462 -0.32 16.61 12.60
N VAL A 463 -0.44 16.06 11.39
CA VAL A 463 -1.73 15.72 10.77
C VAL A 463 -2.39 14.51 11.45
N VAL A 464 -1.63 13.47 11.81
CA VAL A 464 -2.18 12.24 12.40
C VAL A 464 -2.36 12.32 13.91
N GLN A 465 -1.66 13.22 14.61
CA GLN A 465 -1.68 13.31 16.07
C GLN A 465 -3.09 13.46 16.68
N PRO A 466 -3.99 14.33 16.16
CA PRO A 466 -5.34 14.45 16.71
C PRO A 466 -6.14 13.14 16.66
N PHE A 467 -5.99 12.34 15.61
CA PHE A 467 -6.63 11.03 15.49
C PHE A 467 -6.11 10.06 16.56
N LEU A 468 -4.78 10.01 16.72
CA LEU A 468 -4.14 9.16 17.72
C LEU A 468 -4.56 9.53 19.15
N ASP A 469 -4.63 10.83 19.46
CA ASP A 469 -5.04 11.32 20.77
C ASP A 469 -6.51 11.02 21.05
N TYR A 470 -7.38 11.23 20.07
CA TYR A 470 -8.81 10.97 20.19
C TYR A 470 -9.11 9.48 20.40
N TRP A 471 -8.52 8.60 19.59
CA TRP A 471 -8.73 7.15 19.73
C TRP A 471 -8.14 6.60 21.02
N LYS A 472 -7.03 7.19 21.51
CA LYS A 472 -6.46 6.85 22.81
C LYS A 472 -7.33 7.31 23.99
N ALA A 473 -8.22 8.29 23.82
CA ALA A 473 -9.11 8.77 24.88
C ALA A 473 -10.30 7.82 25.13
N ALA A 474 -10.72 7.04 24.12
CA ALA A 474 -11.81 6.08 24.24
C ALA A 474 -11.42 4.86 25.12
N PRO A 475 -12.38 4.30 25.89
CA PRO A 475 -12.13 3.11 26.68
C PRO A 475 -11.96 1.87 25.77
N ALA A 476 -11.10 0.94 26.17
CA ALA A 476 -10.79 -0.25 25.37
C ALA A 476 -12.01 -1.16 25.09
N SER A 477 -13.05 -1.10 25.93
CA SER A 477 -14.31 -1.82 25.76
C SER A 477 -15.14 -1.31 24.57
N GLU A 478 -14.91 -0.08 24.12
CA GLU A 478 -15.63 0.56 23.02
C GLU A 478 -14.85 0.50 21.71
N MET A 479 -13.72 -0.21 21.66
CA MET A 479 -12.92 -0.38 20.43
C MET A 479 -13.77 -0.99 19.31
N PRO A 480 -14.00 -0.27 18.20
CA PRO A 480 -14.72 -0.83 17.06
C PRO A 480 -13.99 -2.04 16.51
N THR A 481 -14.74 -3.01 16.01
CA THR A 481 -14.15 -4.23 15.45
C THR A 481 -14.71 -4.55 14.07
N TYR A 482 -13.90 -5.25 13.28
CA TYR A 482 -14.32 -5.84 12.02
C TYR A 482 -13.88 -7.31 12.01
N PRO A 483 -14.70 -8.24 11.51
CA PRO A 483 -14.28 -9.64 11.52
C PRO A 483 -13.12 -9.83 10.54
N ALA A 484 -12.12 -10.65 10.90
CA ALA A 484 -10.96 -10.91 10.04
C ALA A 484 -11.37 -11.49 8.67
N GLY A 485 -10.64 -11.10 7.64
CA GLY A 485 -10.90 -11.32 6.22
C GLY A 485 -11.98 -10.42 5.62
N SER A 486 -12.51 -9.42 6.35
CA SER A 486 -13.49 -8.48 5.79
C SER A 486 -12.78 -7.39 4.99
N TRP A 487 -13.53 -6.48 4.40
CA TRP A 487 -12.97 -5.28 3.81
C TRP A 487 -12.69 -4.14 4.82
N GLY A 488 -13.05 -4.36 6.08
CA GLY A 488 -12.91 -3.42 7.18
C GLY A 488 -14.22 -3.22 7.95
N PRO A 489 -14.28 -2.18 8.80
CA PRO A 489 -15.50 -1.77 9.51
C PRO A 489 -16.47 -1.02 8.59
N SER A 490 -17.78 -1.15 8.84
CA SER A 490 -18.84 -0.48 8.07
C SER A 490 -18.74 1.05 8.13
N GLU A 491 -18.28 1.59 9.24
CA GLU A 491 -18.10 3.02 9.48
C GLU A 491 -17.14 3.66 8.47
N ALA A 492 -16.18 2.88 7.94
CA ALA A 492 -15.26 3.36 6.90
C ALA A 492 -15.98 3.56 5.56
N TYR A 493 -17.08 2.86 5.29
CA TYR A 493 -17.93 3.04 4.12
C TYR A 493 -18.87 4.22 4.32
N ASP A 494 -19.51 4.28 5.49
CA ASP A 494 -20.39 5.40 5.87
C ASP A 494 -19.67 6.75 5.71
N MET A 495 -18.38 6.80 6.03
CA MET A 495 -17.55 8.00 5.85
C MET A 495 -17.55 8.53 4.41
N LEU A 496 -17.49 7.66 3.39
CA LEU A 496 -17.54 8.07 1.98
C LEU A 496 -18.98 8.28 1.52
N GLU A 497 -19.93 7.48 2.00
CA GLU A 497 -21.33 7.56 1.60
C GLU A 497 -21.99 8.87 2.06
N ARG A 498 -21.56 9.45 3.20
CA ARG A 498 -21.93 10.81 3.64
C ARG A 498 -21.66 11.87 2.57
N ASP A 499 -20.66 11.65 1.73
CA ASP A 499 -20.31 12.53 0.62
C ASP A 499 -20.87 12.05 -0.75
N GLY A 500 -21.71 11.01 -0.76
CA GLY A 500 -22.23 10.40 -2.00
C GLY A 500 -21.20 9.60 -2.78
N ARG A 501 -20.14 9.11 -2.11
CA ARG A 501 -19.01 8.39 -2.71
C ARG A 501 -18.90 6.97 -2.16
N ARG A 502 -18.10 6.12 -2.81
CA ARG A 502 -17.85 4.74 -2.40
C ARG A 502 -16.39 4.35 -2.62
N TRP A 503 -15.90 3.44 -1.80
CA TRP A 503 -14.58 2.84 -2.01
C TRP A 503 -14.54 2.11 -3.35
N HIS A 504 -13.41 2.23 -4.04
CA HIS A 504 -13.10 1.41 -5.18
C HIS A 504 -12.76 -0.01 -4.70
N GLU A 505 -13.59 -0.97 -5.06
CA GLU A 505 -13.40 -2.38 -4.73
C GLU A 505 -13.59 -3.21 -6.00
N VAL A 506 -12.52 -3.85 -6.45
CA VAL A 506 -12.56 -4.73 -7.62
C VAL A 506 -12.64 -6.17 -7.14
N VAL A 507 -13.76 -6.81 -7.46
CA VAL A 507 -13.90 -8.27 -7.42
C VAL A 507 -13.05 -8.84 -8.54
N ASN A 508 -12.06 -9.67 -8.22
CA ASN A 508 -11.30 -10.35 -9.25
C ASN A 508 -12.20 -11.39 -9.96
N ARG A 509 -11.94 -11.63 -11.25
CA ARG A 509 -12.50 -12.71 -12.07
C ARG A 509 -12.54 -14.04 -11.33
N GLU A 510 -11.51 -14.33 -10.55
CA GLU A 510 -11.39 -15.56 -9.75
C GLU A 510 -12.51 -15.71 -8.71
N VAL A 511 -12.93 -14.62 -8.08
CA VAL A 511 -14.04 -14.64 -7.12
C VAL A 511 -15.34 -14.92 -7.85
N LEU A 512 -15.54 -14.30 -9.01
CA LEU A 512 -16.73 -14.57 -9.83
C LEU A 512 -16.78 -16.01 -10.35
N SER A 513 -15.65 -16.63 -10.68
CA SER A 513 -15.60 -18.05 -11.05
C SER A 513 -15.94 -19.01 -9.90
N ARG A 514 -15.98 -18.54 -8.65
CA ARG A 514 -16.42 -19.34 -7.50
C ARG A 514 -17.93 -19.25 -7.27
N VAL A 515 -18.62 -18.31 -7.92
CA VAL A 515 -20.09 -18.25 -7.86
C VAL A 515 -20.65 -19.46 -8.60
N PRO A 516 -21.50 -20.29 -7.99
CA PRO A 516 -22.06 -21.48 -8.66
C PRO A 516 -22.72 -21.17 -10.01
N ASP A 517 -23.36 -20.00 -10.11
CA ASP A 517 -24.02 -19.54 -11.33
C ASP A 517 -23.04 -19.12 -12.44
N PHE A 518 -21.78 -18.80 -12.11
CA PHE A 518 -20.77 -18.31 -13.07
C PHE A 518 -19.50 -19.19 -13.15
N ALA A 519 -19.48 -20.34 -12.48
CA ALA A 519 -18.30 -21.20 -12.41
C ALA A 519 -17.76 -21.64 -13.77
N ASP A 520 -18.65 -21.90 -14.73
CA ASP A 520 -18.31 -22.35 -16.09
C ASP A 520 -18.33 -21.20 -17.11
N ALA A 521 -18.45 -19.95 -16.67
CA ALA A 521 -18.60 -18.82 -17.60
C ALA A 521 -17.26 -18.41 -18.24
N PRO A 522 -17.27 -17.95 -19.50
CA PRO A 522 -16.04 -17.52 -20.18
C PRO A 522 -15.32 -16.39 -19.42
N SER A 523 -13.99 -16.40 -19.46
CA SER A 523 -13.16 -15.42 -18.74
C SER A 523 -13.46 -13.96 -19.13
N THR A 524 -13.79 -13.72 -20.41
CA THR A 524 -14.20 -12.40 -20.93
C THR A 524 -15.55 -11.95 -20.38
N PHE A 525 -16.49 -12.88 -20.16
CA PHE A 525 -17.77 -12.60 -19.51
C PHE A 525 -17.56 -12.26 -18.03
N LEU A 526 -16.80 -13.07 -17.31
CA LEU A 526 -16.48 -12.85 -15.90
C LEU A 526 -15.79 -11.50 -15.68
N HIS A 527 -14.87 -11.11 -16.57
CA HIS A 527 -14.21 -9.81 -16.53
C HIS A 527 -15.22 -8.66 -16.78
N SER A 528 -16.06 -8.77 -17.81
CA SER A 528 -17.13 -7.80 -18.08
C SER A 528 -18.09 -7.65 -16.90
N LEU A 529 -18.42 -8.77 -16.24
CA LEU A 529 -19.31 -8.80 -15.09
C LEU A 529 -18.64 -8.18 -13.85
N ALA A 530 -17.36 -8.46 -13.61
CA ALA A 530 -16.57 -7.83 -12.54
C ALA A 530 -16.56 -6.29 -12.64
N LEU A 531 -16.48 -5.74 -13.86
CA LEU A 531 -16.53 -4.29 -14.09
C LEU A 531 -17.91 -3.67 -13.86
N MET A 532 -18.96 -4.50 -13.80
CA MET A 532 -20.35 -4.07 -13.62
C MET A 532 -20.89 -4.32 -12.22
N LEU A 533 -20.14 -5.02 -11.36
CA LEU A 533 -20.52 -5.25 -9.99
C LEU A 533 -20.40 -3.97 -9.17
N GLU A 534 -21.44 -3.67 -8.40
CA GLU A 534 -21.47 -2.55 -7.46
C GLU A 534 -21.30 -3.10 -6.04
N PRO A 535 -20.25 -2.71 -5.28
CA PRO A 535 -20.14 -3.10 -3.88
C PRO A 535 -21.27 -2.47 -3.06
N ASN A 536 -21.80 -3.22 -2.10
CA ASN A 536 -22.84 -2.81 -1.19
C ASN A 536 -22.68 -3.50 0.18
N ALA A 537 -22.41 -2.73 1.22
CA ALA A 537 -22.40 -3.23 2.59
C ALA A 537 -23.79 -3.08 3.21
N VAL A 538 -24.21 -4.06 4.02
CA VAL A 538 -25.46 -4.01 4.79
C VAL A 538 -25.21 -4.47 6.22
N GLY A 539 -25.86 -3.81 7.18
CA GLY A 539 -25.73 -4.10 8.61
C GLY A 539 -26.65 -5.22 9.09
N PRO A 540 -26.53 -5.65 10.35
CA PRO A 540 -27.33 -6.72 10.91
C PRO A 540 -28.78 -6.28 11.05
N GLY A 541 -29.71 -7.09 10.55
CA GLY A 541 -31.15 -6.79 10.56
C GLY A 541 -31.64 -6.00 9.34
N ASP A 542 -30.74 -5.49 8.49
CA ASP A 542 -31.12 -4.78 7.28
C ASP A 542 -31.82 -5.72 6.30
N THR A 543 -32.98 -5.28 5.79
CA THR A 543 -33.71 -6.03 4.77
C THR A 543 -33.19 -5.65 3.39
N ILE A 544 -32.66 -6.64 2.67
CA ILE A 544 -31.99 -6.44 1.38
C ILE A 544 -32.99 -6.58 0.23
N ILE A 545 -33.95 -7.50 0.36
CA ILE A 545 -35.02 -7.75 -0.61
C ILE A 545 -36.32 -7.92 0.15
N HIS A 546 -37.41 -7.31 -0.32
CA HIS A 546 -38.76 -7.63 0.15
C HIS A 546 -39.48 -8.55 -0.83
N LYS A 547 -40.19 -9.55 -0.29
CA LYS A 547 -41.10 -10.40 -1.07
C LYS A 547 -42.17 -9.54 -1.75
N GLY A 548 -42.42 -9.81 -3.03
CA GLY A 548 -43.42 -9.11 -3.83
C GLY A 548 -42.89 -7.89 -4.61
N ASP A 549 -41.71 -7.38 -4.27
CA ASP A 549 -41.08 -6.32 -5.06
C ASP A 549 -40.67 -6.84 -6.44
N MET A 550 -40.56 -5.95 -7.43
CA MET A 550 -39.99 -6.34 -8.72
C MET A 550 -38.48 -6.46 -8.60
N GLY A 551 -37.92 -7.63 -8.94
CA GLY A 551 -36.49 -7.88 -8.79
C GLY A 551 -35.65 -7.31 -9.93
N THR A 552 -35.06 -6.12 -9.76
CA THR A 552 -34.21 -5.48 -10.78
C THR A 552 -32.71 -5.70 -10.57
N GLU A 553 -32.32 -6.42 -9.53
CA GLU A 553 -30.92 -6.71 -9.20
C GLU A 553 -30.76 -8.11 -8.61
N MET A 554 -29.55 -8.66 -8.69
CA MET A 554 -29.16 -9.86 -7.96
C MET A 554 -27.96 -9.52 -7.09
N PHE A 555 -27.80 -10.26 -6.02
CA PHE A 555 -26.78 -10.02 -5.02
C PHE A 555 -25.88 -11.23 -4.95
N TYR A 556 -24.58 -10.97 -4.84
CA TYR A 556 -23.59 -11.97 -4.55
C TYR A 556 -23.04 -11.72 -3.15
N ILE A 557 -23.08 -12.74 -2.30
CA ILE A 557 -22.57 -12.66 -0.93
C ILE A 557 -21.07 -12.89 -0.98
N CYS A 558 -20.31 -11.79 -0.95
CA CYS A 558 -18.88 -11.86 -0.75
C CYS A 558 -18.53 -12.21 0.69
N ARG A 559 -19.35 -11.75 1.65
CA ARG A 559 -19.13 -12.02 3.06
C ARG A 559 -20.42 -11.82 3.85
N GLY A 560 -20.56 -12.55 4.95
CA GLY A 560 -21.70 -12.48 5.84
C GLY A 560 -22.69 -13.60 5.58
N GLU A 561 -23.76 -13.61 6.36
CA GLU A 561 -24.88 -14.53 6.19
C GLU A 561 -26.17 -13.74 6.11
N VAL A 562 -27.02 -14.14 5.17
CA VAL A 562 -28.39 -13.64 5.05
C VAL A 562 -29.35 -14.77 5.33
N GLU A 563 -30.50 -14.44 5.91
CA GLU A 563 -31.62 -15.36 6.05
C GLU A 563 -32.71 -15.01 5.04
N ILE A 564 -33.27 -16.07 4.45
CA ILE A 564 -34.44 -15.99 3.60
C ILE A 564 -35.66 -16.20 4.50
N LEU A 565 -36.59 -15.25 4.46
CA LEU A 565 -37.81 -15.24 5.27
C LEU A 565 -39.02 -15.61 4.41
N ASP A 566 -39.93 -16.40 4.98
CA ASP A 566 -41.21 -16.73 4.36
C ASP A 566 -42.24 -15.59 4.47
N GLY A 567 -43.47 -15.84 3.99
CA GLY A 567 -44.57 -14.87 4.07
C GLY A 567 -45.04 -14.53 5.50
N LYS A 568 -44.53 -15.22 6.53
CA LYS A 568 -44.79 -14.95 7.95
C LYS A 568 -43.55 -14.40 8.67
N ASN A 569 -42.53 -13.98 7.91
CA ASN A 569 -41.28 -13.45 8.42
C ASN A 569 -40.45 -14.46 9.24
N GLN A 570 -40.63 -15.77 9.00
CA GLN A 570 -39.86 -16.83 9.64
C GLN A 570 -38.70 -17.29 8.74
N PRO A 571 -37.50 -17.54 9.29
CA PRO A 571 -36.35 -17.99 8.50
C PRO A 571 -36.56 -19.40 7.95
N VAL A 572 -36.53 -19.52 6.63
CA VAL A 572 -36.69 -20.79 5.90
C VAL A 572 -35.37 -21.33 5.35
N ALA A 573 -34.39 -20.45 5.10
CA ALA A 573 -33.06 -20.84 4.66
C ALA A 573 -32.04 -19.78 5.05
N ARG A 574 -30.76 -20.16 5.06
CA ARG A 574 -29.63 -19.25 5.23
C ARG A 574 -28.68 -19.39 4.05
N LEU A 575 -28.18 -18.27 3.56
CA LEU A 575 -27.17 -18.21 2.52
C LEU A 575 -25.94 -17.52 3.08
N GLY A 576 -24.79 -18.14 2.89
CA GLY A 576 -23.50 -17.60 3.32
C GLY A 576 -22.63 -17.20 2.14
N GLU A 577 -21.39 -16.83 2.48
CA GLU A 577 -20.32 -16.49 1.53
C GLU A 577 -20.24 -17.45 0.32
N GLY A 578 -20.07 -16.87 -0.87
CA GLY A 578 -20.01 -17.61 -2.13
C GLY A 578 -21.37 -17.89 -2.75
N SER A 579 -22.46 -17.63 -2.02
CA SER A 579 -23.82 -17.79 -2.53
C SER A 579 -24.32 -16.52 -3.24
N SER A 580 -25.26 -16.68 -4.17
CA SER A 580 -26.00 -15.60 -4.81
C SER A 580 -27.47 -15.67 -4.43
N PHE A 581 -28.18 -14.54 -4.50
CA PHE A 581 -29.63 -14.50 -4.35
C PHE A 581 -30.27 -13.38 -5.17
N GLY A 582 -31.57 -13.52 -5.45
CA GLY A 582 -32.34 -12.56 -6.23
C GLY A 582 -32.23 -12.71 -7.74
N GLU A 583 -31.48 -13.72 -8.21
CA GLU A 583 -31.31 -14.09 -9.61
C GLU A 583 -32.63 -14.43 -10.31
N VAL A 584 -33.58 -15.06 -9.60
CA VAL A 584 -34.89 -15.46 -10.16
C VAL A 584 -35.70 -14.25 -10.60
N GLY A 585 -35.84 -13.24 -9.74
CA GLY A 585 -36.57 -12.00 -10.08
C GLY A 585 -35.88 -11.21 -11.19
N LEU A 586 -34.55 -11.29 -11.26
CA LEU A 586 -33.75 -10.61 -12.28
C LEU A 586 -33.82 -11.28 -13.66
N LEU A 587 -33.75 -12.62 -13.71
CA LEU A 587 -33.75 -13.42 -14.94
C LEU A 587 -35.15 -13.64 -15.51
N LEU A 588 -36.14 -13.95 -14.67
CA LEU A 588 -37.50 -14.33 -15.09
C LEU A 588 -38.50 -13.17 -15.09
N ASP A 589 -38.06 -11.97 -14.71
CA ASP A 589 -38.90 -10.76 -14.62
C ASP A 589 -40.17 -10.94 -13.77
N MET A 590 -40.00 -11.63 -12.64
CA MET A 590 -41.08 -11.93 -11.71
C MET A 590 -40.88 -11.21 -10.37
N PRO A 591 -41.95 -11.00 -9.59
CA PRO A 591 -41.84 -10.50 -8.22
C PRO A 591 -40.92 -11.39 -7.38
N ARG A 592 -40.22 -10.79 -6.42
CA ARG A 592 -39.35 -11.47 -5.47
C ARG A 592 -40.16 -12.52 -4.71
N THR A 593 -39.67 -13.76 -4.73
CA THR A 593 -40.36 -14.92 -4.15
C THR A 593 -40.26 -14.96 -2.62
N ALA A 594 -39.25 -14.30 -2.05
CA ALA A 594 -38.98 -14.26 -0.62
C ALA A 594 -38.36 -12.92 -0.18
N THR A 595 -38.44 -12.64 1.12
CA THR A 595 -37.74 -11.52 1.76
C THR A 595 -36.36 -12.01 2.19
N VAL A 596 -35.31 -11.20 2.03
CA VAL A 596 -33.95 -11.54 2.45
C VAL A 596 -33.44 -10.49 3.42
N ARG A 597 -32.95 -10.93 4.58
CA ARG A 597 -32.45 -10.06 5.65
C ARG A 597 -31.03 -10.46 6.05
N ALA A 598 -30.19 -9.47 6.31
CA ALA A 598 -28.85 -9.69 6.82
C ALA A 598 -28.89 -10.19 8.28
N ILE A 599 -28.21 -11.30 8.58
CA ILE A 599 -28.07 -11.82 9.95
C ILE A 599 -26.97 -11.05 10.71
N GLY A 600 -25.93 -10.66 9.99
CA GLY A 600 -24.81 -9.85 10.48
C GLY A 600 -24.34 -8.87 9.40
N ASN A 601 -23.20 -8.21 9.60
CA ASN A 601 -22.60 -7.36 8.56
C ASN A 601 -22.31 -8.21 7.31
N CYS A 602 -22.90 -7.83 6.18
CA CYS A 602 -22.71 -8.51 4.91
C CYS A 602 -22.10 -7.57 3.88
N ASP A 603 -21.07 -8.06 3.19
CA ASP A 603 -20.49 -7.40 2.02
C ASP A 603 -21.06 -8.08 0.79
N LEU A 604 -21.85 -7.33 0.01
CA LEU A 604 -22.55 -7.82 -1.16
C LEU A 604 -21.99 -7.15 -2.41
N PHE A 605 -22.02 -7.86 -3.54
CA PHE A 605 -21.96 -7.23 -4.84
C PHE A 605 -23.33 -7.27 -5.50
N ILE A 606 -23.77 -6.11 -5.97
CA ILE A 606 -25.02 -5.95 -6.70
C ILE A 606 -24.71 -6.02 -8.18
N LEU A 607 -25.46 -6.88 -8.87
CA LEU A 607 -25.50 -6.91 -10.31
C LEU A 607 -26.89 -6.52 -10.78
N ARG A 608 -27.00 -5.33 -11.36
CA ARG A 608 -28.28 -4.79 -11.85
C ARG A 608 -28.70 -5.47 -13.15
N ARG A 609 -30.01 -5.60 -13.36
CA ARG A 609 -30.63 -6.26 -14.52
C ARG A 609 -30.16 -5.69 -15.85
N GLU A 610 -30.06 -4.36 -15.95
CA GLU A 610 -29.59 -3.71 -17.18
C GLU A 610 -28.14 -4.11 -17.50
N SER A 611 -27.27 -4.09 -16.48
CA SER A 611 -25.87 -4.53 -16.58
C SER A 611 -25.77 -6.01 -16.93
N PHE A 612 -26.55 -6.87 -16.27
CA PHE A 612 -26.51 -8.31 -16.51
C PHE A 612 -27.05 -8.72 -17.87
N ARG A 613 -28.22 -8.19 -18.28
CA ARG A 613 -28.76 -8.42 -19.64
C ARG A 613 -27.78 -7.92 -20.70
N ARG A 614 -27.09 -6.81 -20.43
CA ARG A 614 -26.03 -6.30 -21.32
C ARG A 614 -24.86 -7.27 -21.43
N ALA A 615 -24.39 -7.83 -20.31
CA ALA A 615 -23.32 -8.82 -20.29
C ALA A 615 -23.74 -10.11 -21.01
N LEU A 616 -24.94 -10.61 -20.75
CA LEU A 616 -25.46 -11.87 -21.33
C LEU A 616 -25.80 -11.80 -22.81
N LYS A 617 -26.03 -10.60 -23.37
CA LYS A 617 -26.35 -10.42 -24.80
C LYS A 617 -25.28 -11.02 -25.71
N ASP A 618 -24.02 -10.99 -25.28
CA ASP A 618 -22.89 -11.49 -26.06
C ASP A 618 -22.59 -12.98 -25.77
N TYR A 619 -23.37 -13.62 -24.87
CA TYR A 619 -23.21 -15.02 -24.43
C TYR A 619 -24.58 -15.76 -24.34
N PRO A 620 -25.24 -16.02 -25.49
CA PRO A 620 -26.60 -16.57 -25.51
C PRO A 620 -26.72 -17.99 -24.94
N GLU A 621 -25.68 -18.83 -25.07
CA GLU A 621 -25.66 -20.17 -24.47
C GLU A 621 -25.62 -20.12 -22.94
N LEU A 622 -24.77 -19.24 -22.39
CA LEU A 622 -24.71 -19.01 -20.94
C LEU A 622 -26.04 -18.46 -20.41
N HIS A 623 -26.69 -17.56 -21.17
CA HIS A 623 -28.01 -17.05 -20.83
C HIS A 623 -29.06 -18.16 -20.74
N ALA A 624 -29.07 -19.12 -21.67
CA ALA A 624 -29.98 -20.26 -21.63
C ALA A 624 -29.75 -21.14 -20.40
N ILE A 625 -28.49 -21.43 -20.05
CA ILE A 625 -28.13 -22.21 -18.85
C ILE A 625 -28.61 -21.52 -17.57
N LEU A 626 -28.39 -20.20 -17.47
CA LEU A 626 -28.82 -19.41 -16.33
C LEU A 626 -30.35 -19.35 -16.20
N LEU A 627 -31.07 -19.22 -17.31
CA LEU A 627 -32.54 -19.27 -17.34
C LEU A 627 -33.06 -20.64 -16.89
N GLU A 628 -32.45 -21.74 -17.34
CA GLU A 628 -32.87 -23.09 -16.92
C GLU A 628 -32.67 -23.29 -15.41
N ARG A 629 -31.54 -22.84 -14.86
CA ARG A 629 -31.27 -22.88 -13.41
C ARG A 629 -32.28 -22.02 -12.63
N ALA A 630 -32.59 -20.82 -13.12
CA ALA A 630 -33.58 -19.94 -12.50
C ALA A 630 -34.99 -20.54 -12.53
N ASN A 631 -35.40 -21.16 -13.64
CA ASN A 631 -36.69 -21.85 -13.76
C ASN A 631 -36.82 -23.01 -12.78
N LYS A 632 -35.76 -23.82 -12.60
CA LYS A 632 -35.71 -24.89 -11.59
C LYS A 632 -35.87 -24.36 -10.18
N ARG A 633 -35.17 -23.26 -9.84
CA ARG A 633 -35.27 -22.62 -8.51
C ARG A 633 -36.64 -21.94 -8.27
N ALA A 634 -37.30 -21.48 -9.33
CA ALA A 634 -38.65 -20.91 -9.28
C ALA A 634 -39.77 -21.96 -9.23
N GLY A 635 -39.44 -23.26 -9.41
CA GLY A 635 -40.43 -24.33 -9.47
C GLY A 635 -41.29 -24.30 -10.74
N LEU A 636 -40.77 -23.75 -11.83
CA LEU A 636 -41.46 -23.58 -13.12
C LEU A 636 -41.07 -24.65 -14.16
N SER A 637 -40.27 -25.65 -13.77
CA SER A 637 -39.79 -26.75 -14.60
C SER A 637 -40.21 -28.11 -14.08
#